data_AF-A0A7Z8D0L8-F1
#
_entry.id   AF-A0A7Z8D0L8-F1
#
_cell.length_a   1.000
_cell.length_b   1.000
_cell.length_c   1.000
_cell.angle_alpha   90.00
_cell.angle_beta   90.00
_cell.angle_gamma   90.00
#
_symmetry.space_group_name_H-M   'P 1'
#
loop_
_entity.id
_entity.type
_entity.pdbx_description
1 polymer ?
#
loop_
_entity_poly.entity_id
_entity_poly.type
_entity_poly.pdbx_seq_one_letter_code
_entity_poly.pdbx_strand_id
1 'polypeptide(L)'
;MNETVSNFVKENFFNIITVIVTVIPLIVGKPLITYLKKRTLRKKSYPHSLRPDIKYFTDRKEITEEIFNEMKSVKAGEIFTIYGSAGIGKTEFMKLMNLFFNSVYINKDERGKELYARYTTHKISTKSESYMYDCKKLDIYQIINLIYDSFGLEYKNYKNFDRISSDLCQKNKKKNQIVFIFENIETNDLASSIYEFFSSIITHSKKTKFFFFAVYSSAIIPKDLSTSKIKKLTNFSLDHTSEFFSNHNLIFSENEIVKIHQITNGNLELLKTVVQFIQSRGHNELKLILKSKDMASYYFEHLNENSNDLEFFKAYLALSISNKDVGSTDIQFFLDKDFDIPVTVTRLLNAGFIFQSVNSYTKFSISKTFLPILYEFSYSDIISKQKRINELIEKKVIFLGDFKIIHQLFDNRYSNNIVDILNTKQSEKNYTIALKIYDLMTSSVSLTEYLVNFNEQFNEILYCVLEALVGSGSYSQAEDIIENQLYGKYFNIRNKNITKKNLKLHFFQANLYHLQNRYEDALNIYESLLNSDLVKEKNYPKAKASWGIAHVYRHIGKFEEANNYYEETIEICKKKEKKTIDIYIKCMNERNSIYMYLDRPIPYEYDSYFDKIIFKCEKIRNNKVAELSTNKYKAIYHTKNQNYIEALKLINKTIDEYELKKERLRFNLYYEKAEILRQMGDYDEALYYYKKSLHSSMHNGDKNIQLYSLLGIICLELKTNRLLIHENQEKQIETLERCYLLCKNGEEICFQLGQEHVYKLKKIVDLQNENDLFLNTMLPLF
;
A
#
# COMPACT_ATOMS: atom_id res chain seq x y z
N MET A 1 -7.84 58.68 -58.66
CA MET A 1 -7.06 58.89 -57.41
C MET A 1 -7.89 58.72 -56.14
N ASN A 2 -9.19 59.03 -56.12
CA ASN A 2 -10.01 58.92 -54.89
C ASN A 2 -10.45 57.49 -54.52
N GLU A 3 -10.60 56.56 -55.47
CA GLU A 3 -10.99 55.17 -55.14
C GLU A 3 -9.84 54.33 -54.56
N THR A 4 -8.62 54.52 -55.06
CA THR A 4 -7.44 53.79 -54.57
C THR A 4 -7.04 54.18 -53.15
N VAL A 5 -7.17 55.45 -52.78
CA VAL A 5 -6.92 55.93 -51.41
C VAL A 5 -8.03 55.45 -50.46
N SER A 6 -9.30 55.44 -50.90
CA SER A 6 -10.43 54.95 -50.10
C SER A 6 -10.31 53.45 -49.77
N ASN A 7 -9.91 52.63 -50.73
CA ASN A 7 -9.73 51.19 -50.52
C ASN A 7 -8.51 50.88 -49.64
N PHE A 8 -7.39 51.62 -49.81
CA PHE A 8 -6.21 51.45 -48.96
C PHE A 8 -6.46 51.86 -47.50
N VAL A 9 -7.26 52.90 -47.26
CA VAL A 9 -7.66 53.30 -45.91
C VAL A 9 -8.63 52.28 -45.30
N LYS A 10 -9.59 51.76 -46.07
CA LYS A 10 -10.53 50.72 -45.59
C LYS A 10 -9.83 49.42 -45.24
N GLU A 11 -8.92 48.90 -46.07
CA GLU A 11 -8.17 47.68 -45.77
C GLU A 11 -7.27 47.83 -44.55
N ASN A 12 -6.57 48.96 -44.41
CA ASN A 12 -5.73 49.20 -43.23
C ASN A 12 -6.57 49.39 -41.96
N PHE A 13 -7.73 50.05 -42.04
CA PHE A 13 -8.63 50.19 -40.90
C PHE A 13 -9.22 48.83 -40.49
N PHE A 14 -9.58 47.98 -41.45
CA PHE A 14 -10.06 46.62 -41.19
C PHE A 14 -8.96 45.75 -40.56
N ASN A 15 -7.72 45.84 -41.04
CA ASN A 15 -6.58 45.13 -40.46
C ASN A 15 -6.25 45.62 -39.04
N ILE A 16 -6.30 46.93 -38.79
CA ILE A 16 -6.11 47.51 -37.45
C ILE A 16 -7.22 47.07 -36.50
N ILE A 17 -8.48 47.11 -36.91
CA ILE A 17 -9.61 46.61 -36.10
C ILE A 17 -9.46 45.11 -35.86
N THR A 18 -9.05 44.34 -36.87
CA THR A 18 -8.85 42.89 -36.71
C THR A 18 -7.73 42.60 -35.71
N VAL A 19 -6.61 43.34 -35.74
CA VAL A 19 -5.54 43.25 -34.72
C VAL A 19 -6.05 43.67 -33.33
N ILE A 20 -6.85 44.73 -33.23
CA ILE A 20 -7.41 45.20 -31.95
C ILE A 20 -8.47 44.24 -31.38
N VAL A 21 -9.27 43.59 -32.22
CA VAL A 21 -10.39 42.72 -31.80
C VAL A 21 -9.98 41.25 -31.66
N THR A 22 -8.97 40.77 -32.40
CA THR A 22 -8.53 39.36 -32.33
C THR A 22 -7.21 39.21 -31.60
N VAL A 23 -6.21 40.03 -31.92
CA VAL A 23 -4.84 39.86 -31.42
C VAL A 23 -4.69 40.44 -30.01
N ILE A 24 -5.29 41.60 -29.70
CA ILE A 24 -5.22 42.18 -28.35
C ILE A 24 -5.95 41.29 -27.31
N PRO A 25 -7.13 40.71 -27.57
CA PRO A 25 -7.74 39.74 -26.64
C PRO A 25 -6.97 38.41 -26.55
N LEU A 26 -6.23 37.99 -27.58
CA LEU A 26 -5.35 36.82 -27.49
C LEU A 26 -4.07 37.11 -26.67
N ILE A 27 -3.46 38.29 -26.86
CA ILE A 27 -2.24 38.73 -26.17
C ILE A 27 -2.53 39.15 -24.72
N VAL A 28 -3.64 39.85 -24.47
CA VAL A 28 -4.02 40.37 -23.15
C VAL A 28 -4.97 39.40 -22.44
N GLY A 29 -5.89 38.75 -23.15
CA GLY A 29 -6.90 37.89 -22.54
C GLY A 29 -6.34 36.60 -21.95
N LYS A 30 -5.31 35.97 -22.53
CA LYS A 30 -4.68 34.78 -21.90
C LYS A 30 -3.98 35.15 -20.58
N PRO A 31 -3.11 36.18 -20.51
CA PRO A 31 -2.53 36.63 -19.23
C PRO A 31 -3.56 37.28 -18.30
N LEU A 32 -4.61 37.96 -18.80
CA LEU A 32 -5.68 38.54 -17.98
C LEU A 32 -6.60 37.46 -17.41
N ILE A 33 -6.96 36.41 -18.16
CA ILE A 33 -7.68 35.23 -17.66
C ILE A 33 -6.81 34.45 -16.68
N THR A 34 -5.50 34.35 -16.92
CA THR A 34 -4.55 33.70 -15.98
C THR A 34 -4.38 34.54 -14.70
N TYR A 35 -4.34 35.87 -14.84
CA TYR A 35 -4.30 36.82 -13.73
C TYR A 35 -5.63 36.84 -12.96
N LEU A 36 -6.77 36.82 -13.65
CA LEU A 36 -8.11 36.75 -13.06
C LEU A 36 -8.37 35.39 -12.42
N LYS A 37 -7.94 34.27 -13.01
CA LYS A 37 -7.91 32.93 -12.36
C LYS A 37 -7.02 32.94 -11.11
N LYS A 38 -5.82 33.52 -11.19
CA LYS A 38 -4.95 33.70 -10.00
C LYS A 38 -5.57 34.62 -8.95
N ARG A 39 -6.32 35.65 -9.36
CA ARG A 39 -6.97 36.63 -8.46
C ARG A 39 -8.25 36.08 -7.86
N THR A 40 -9.02 35.26 -8.58
CA THR A 40 -10.20 34.53 -8.06
C THR A 40 -9.76 33.38 -7.15
N LEU A 41 -8.67 32.68 -7.44
CA LEU A 41 -8.02 31.73 -6.52
C LEU A 41 -7.55 32.42 -5.23
N ARG A 42 -6.96 33.63 -5.32
CA ARG A 42 -6.55 34.44 -4.15
C ARG A 42 -7.71 35.07 -3.36
N LYS A 43 -8.91 35.15 -3.94
CA LYS A 43 -10.13 35.71 -3.31
C LYS A 43 -11.07 34.65 -2.74
N LYS A 44 -10.89 33.37 -3.01
CA LYS A 44 -11.72 32.31 -2.41
C LYS A 44 -11.50 32.24 -0.90
N SER A 45 -12.59 32.16 -0.16
CA SER A 45 -12.59 31.69 1.24
C SER A 45 -11.99 30.29 1.28
N TYR A 46 -11.32 29.96 2.39
CA TYR A 46 -10.77 28.62 2.58
C TYR A 46 -11.90 27.58 2.47
N PRO A 47 -11.81 26.58 1.56
CA PRO A 47 -12.90 25.66 1.26
C PRO A 47 -13.44 25.02 2.53
N HIS A 48 -14.77 25.00 2.70
CA HIS A 48 -15.38 24.50 3.93
C HIS A 48 -15.02 23.03 4.21
N SER A 49 -14.83 22.22 3.16
CA SER A 49 -14.40 20.82 3.25
C SER A 49 -12.96 20.65 3.79
N LEU A 50 -12.11 21.66 3.67
CA LEU A 50 -10.72 21.64 4.15
C LEU A 50 -10.56 22.24 5.56
N ARG A 51 -11.63 22.76 6.16
CA ARG A 51 -11.62 23.33 7.52
C ARG A 51 -11.54 22.21 8.56
N PRO A 52 -10.55 22.25 9.47
CA PRO A 52 -10.52 21.31 10.58
C PRO A 52 -11.71 21.56 11.51
N ASP A 53 -12.35 20.49 11.98
CA ASP A 53 -13.28 20.55 13.09
C ASP A 53 -12.49 20.70 14.39
N ILE A 54 -12.54 21.92 14.96
CA ILE A 54 -11.77 22.34 16.14
C ILE A 54 -11.99 21.43 17.35
N LYS A 55 -13.18 20.85 17.47
CA LYS A 55 -13.52 19.92 18.56
C LYS A 55 -12.70 18.63 18.53
N TYR A 56 -11.88 18.39 17.50
CA TYR A 56 -10.92 17.28 17.47
C TYR A 56 -9.59 17.56 18.19
N PHE A 57 -9.30 18.82 18.52
CA PHE A 57 -8.00 19.27 19.05
C PHE A 57 -8.07 19.93 20.40
N THR A 58 -9.27 20.39 20.81
CA THR A 58 -9.52 21.03 22.11
C THR A 58 -9.00 20.23 23.28
N ASP A 59 -9.02 18.91 23.16
CA ASP A 59 -8.76 17.95 24.25
C ASP A 59 -7.45 17.19 24.05
N ARG A 60 -6.63 17.66 23.10
CA ARG A 60 -5.34 17.07 22.72
C ARG A 60 -4.30 18.16 22.49
N LYS A 61 -4.30 19.18 23.34
CA LYS A 61 -3.38 20.31 23.19
C LYS A 61 -1.93 19.82 23.20
N GLU A 62 -1.57 18.96 24.15
CA GLU A 62 -0.21 18.40 24.27
C GLU A 62 0.19 17.60 23.03
N ILE A 63 -0.64 16.63 22.59
CA ILE A 63 -0.37 15.83 21.40
C ILE A 63 -0.26 16.71 20.14
N THR A 64 -1.11 17.73 20.05
CA THR A 64 -1.09 18.68 18.92
C THR A 64 0.20 19.49 18.93
N GLU A 65 0.61 20.01 20.09
CA GLU A 65 1.88 20.72 20.26
C GLU A 65 3.09 19.83 19.98
N GLU A 66 3.05 18.58 20.42
CA GLU A 66 4.09 17.57 20.17
C GLU A 66 4.22 17.30 18.67
N ILE A 67 3.11 17.07 17.96
CA ILE A 67 3.10 16.93 16.48
C ILE A 67 3.72 18.18 15.83
N PHE A 68 3.29 19.38 16.24
CA PHE A 68 3.86 20.61 15.70
C PHE A 68 5.37 20.75 16.00
N ASN A 69 5.83 20.31 17.15
CA ASN A 69 7.25 20.33 17.52
C ASN A 69 8.06 19.29 16.72
N GLU A 70 7.55 18.08 16.56
CA GLU A 70 8.16 17.07 15.71
C GLU A 70 8.20 17.54 14.24
N MET A 71 7.12 18.14 13.74
CA MET A 71 7.06 18.75 12.40
C MET A 71 8.15 19.81 12.18
N LYS A 72 8.47 20.64 13.19
CA LYS A 72 9.55 21.64 13.07
C LYS A 72 10.92 21.01 12.86
N SER A 73 11.11 19.80 13.38
CA SER A 73 12.37 19.08 13.27
C SER A 73 12.46 18.23 11.99
N VAL A 74 11.43 18.22 11.15
CA VAL A 74 11.43 17.58 9.82
C VAL A 74 12.40 18.34 8.92
N LYS A 75 13.38 17.65 8.34
CA LYS A 75 14.31 18.22 7.37
C LYS A 75 13.71 18.22 5.96
N ALA A 76 14.20 19.10 5.09
CA ALA A 76 13.86 19.02 3.67
C ALA A 76 14.39 17.69 3.14
N GLY A 77 13.51 16.81 2.66
CA GLY A 77 13.90 15.41 2.44
C GLY A 77 13.00 14.40 3.14
N GLU A 78 12.58 14.74 4.36
CA GLU A 78 11.91 13.81 5.25
C GLU A 78 10.39 13.81 5.02
N ILE A 79 9.78 12.63 5.12
CA ILE A 79 8.33 12.47 5.17
C ILE A 79 7.92 12.40 6.64
N PHE A 80 6.89 13.15 7.00
CA PHE A 80 6.24 13.02 8.30
C PHE A 80 4.92 12.27 8.15
N THR A 81 4.85 11.11 8.76
CA THR A 81 3.73 10.19 8.63
C THR A 81 2.89 10.21 9.88
N ILE A 82 1.58 10.44 9.73
CA ILE A 82 0.61 10.28 10.81
C ILE A 82 -0.16 8.99 10.57
N TYR A 83 -0.13 8.09 11.55
CA TYR A 83 -0.89 6.85 11.51
C TYR A 83 -1.59 6.60 12.86
N GLY A 84 -2.53 5.65 12.88
CA GLY A 84 -3.36 5.38 14.05
C GLY A 84 -4.62 4.61 13.67
N SER A 85 -5.34 4.15 14.70
CA SER A 85 -6.61 3.44 14.55
C SER A 85 -7.68 4.28 13.83
N ALA A 86 -8.75 3.63 13.41
CA ALA A 86 -9.93 4.31 12.88
C ALA A 86 -10.55 5.23 13.95
N GLY A 87 -11.16 6.33 13.52
CA GLY A 87 -11.88 7.26 14.42
C GLY A 87 -11.02 8.21 15.25
N ILE A 88 -9.69 8.12 15.15
CA ILE A 88 -8.76 8.88 16.00
C ILE A 88 -8.53 10.34 15.55
N GLY A 89 -9.09 10.75 14.41
CA GLY A 89 -9.02 12.13 13.90
C GLY A 89 -7.83 12.46 12.99
N LYS A 90 -7.24 11.48 12.30
CA LYS A 90 -6.10 11.68 11.36
C LYS A 90 -6.37 12.78 10.31
N THR A 91 -7.51 12.70 9.63
CA THR A 91 -7.94 13.66 8.60
C THR A 91 -8.01 15.09 9.13
N GLU A 92 -8.51 15.25 10.36
CA GLU A 92 -8.65 16.57 10.97
C GLU A 92 -7.28 17.16 11.28
N PHE A 93 -6.30 16.35 11.73
CA PHE A 93 -4.93 16.81 11.92
C PHE A 93 -4.34 17.32 10.60
N MET A 94 -4.61 16.62 9.49
CA MET A 94 -4.16 17.06 8.17
C MET A 94 -4.78 18.38 7.74
N LYS A 95 -6.08 18.57 7.99
CA LYS A 95 -6.76 19.85 7.74
C LYS A 95 -6.18 20.98 8.59
N LEU A 96 -5.83 20.70 9.86
CA LEU A 96 -5.18 21.66 10.75
C LEU A 96 -3.79 22.05 10.22
N MET A 97 -2.99 21.08 9.76
CA MET A 97 -1.69 21.32 9.15
C MET A 97 -1.81 22.11 7.84
N ASN A 98 -2.78 21.78 6.98
CA ASN A 98 -3.02 22.51 5.74
C ASN A 98 -3.44 23.97 5.99
N LEU A 99 -4.21 24.22 7.05
CA LEU A 99 -4.55 25.57 7.49
C LEU A 99 -3.32 26.33 7.97
N PHE A 100 -2.45 25.68 8.76
CA PHE A 100 -1.22 26.26 9.31
C PHE A 100 -0.27 26.77 8.22
N PHE A 101 0.00 25.97 7.18
CA PHE A 101 0.97 26.35 6.15
C PHE A 101 0.42 27.36 5.14
N ASN A 102 -0.90 27.56 5.07
CA ASN A 102 -1.54 28.54 4.20
C ASN A 102 -1.96 29.82 4.95
N SER A 103 -0.96 30.55 5.45
CA SER A 103 -1.06 31.82 6.19
C SER A 103 -2.07 32.86 5.68
N VAL A 104 -2.27 32.90 4.35
CA VAL A 104 -3.15 33.86 3.68
C VAL A 104 -4.61 33.66 4.09
N TYR A 105 -5.01 32.44 4.47
CA TYR A 105 -6.36 32.13 4.95
C TYR A 105 -6.53 32.46 6.43
N ILE A 106 -5.51 32.26 7.26
CA ILE A 106 -5.52 32.62 8.69
C ILE A 106 -5.85 34.11 8.86
N ASN A 107 -5.28 34.99 8.04
CA ASN A 107 -5.54 36.43 8.16
C ASN A 107 -6.98 36.84 7.81
N LYS A 108 -7.74 36.00 7.09
CA LYS A 108 -9.11 36.25 6.64
C LYS A 108 -10.17 35.43 7.40
N ASP A 109 -9.75 34.54 8.29
CA ASP A 109 -10.62 33.63 9.04
C ASP A 109 -10.31 33.76 10.54
N GLU A 110 -11.18 34.45 11.30
CA GLU A 110 -11.01 34.65 12.75
C GLU A 110 -10.87 33.33 13.52
N ARG A 111 -11.57 32.30 13.07
CA ARG A 111 -11.52 30.95 13.64
C ARG A 111 -10.17 30.27 13.40
N GLY A 112 -9.56 30.52 12.24
CA GLY A 112 -8.19 30.08 11.94
C GLY A 112 -7.13 30.83 12.78
N LYS A 113 -7.37 32.11 13.11
CA LYS A 113 -6.49 32.88 14.01
C LYS A 113 -6.54 32.36 15.44
N GLU A 114 -7.73 32.03 15.95
CA GLU A 114 -7.91 31.46 17.28
C GLU A 114 -7.16 30.12 17.42
N LEU A 115 -7.34 29.21 16.45
CA LEU A 115 -6.62 27.94 16.40
C LEU A 115 -5.10 28.14 16.37
N TYR A 116 -4.63 29.05 15.52
CA TYR A 116 -3.22 29.36 15.41
C TYR A 116 -2.66 29.89 16.73
N ALA A 117 -3.37 30.82 17.38
CA ALA A 117 -2.97 31.37 18.66
C ALA A 117 -3.02 30.35 19.81
N ARG A 118 -3.98 29.41 19.79
CA ARG A 118 -4.16 28.41 20.84
C ARG A 118 -3.09 27.31 20.83
N TYR A 119 -2.67 26.86 19.64
CA TYR A 119 -1.78 25.69 19.50
C TYR A 119 -0.39 26.02 18.94
N THR A 120 -0.11 27.29 18.61
CA THR A 120 1.19 27.67 18.05
C THR A 120 1.73 28.95 18.70
N THR A 121 3.00 28.90 19.11
CA THR A 121 3.74 30.04 19.69
C THR A 121 4.47 30.88 18.64
N HIS A 122 4.25 30.62 17.34
CA HIS A 122 5.12 31.07 16.25
C HIS A 122 4.53 32.24 15.46
N LYS A 123 5.36 32.90 14.61
CA LYS A 123 4.90 33.89 13.63
C LYS A 123 4.56 33.22 12.31
N ILE A 124 3.41 33.61 11.75
CA ILE A 124 2.90 33.13 10.47
C ILE A 124 3.91 33.46 9.34
N SER A 125 4.48 32.44 8.68
CA SER A 125 5.34 32.65 7.52
C SER A 125 4.48 32.91 6.28
N THR A 126 4.58 34.11 5.70
CA THR A 126 3.84 34.47 4.47
C THR A 126 4.41 33.83 3.19
N LYS A 127 5.49 33.05 3.31
CA LYS A 127 6.21 32.42 2.19
C LYS A 127 6.07 30.89 2.13
N SER A 128 5.19 30.29 2.96
CA SER A 128 4.78 28.89 2.86
C SER A 128 3.50 28.72 2.03
N GLU A 129 3.31 27.53 1.47
CA GLU A 129 2.07 27.12 0.79
C GLU A 129 1.90 25.61 0.96
N SER A 130 0.65 25.14 1.13
CA SER A 130 0.35 23.71 1.21
C SER A 130 -0.79 23.26 0.31
N TYR A 131 -0.67 22.03 -0.18
CA TYR A 131 -1.66 21.35 -1.01
C TYR A 131 -2.01 20.00 -0.41
N MET A 132 -3.31 19.70 -0.35
CA MET A 132 -3.85 18.48 0.24
C MET A 132 -4.59 17.68 -0.83
N TYR A 133 -4.27 16.38 -0.93
CA TYR A 133 -4.81 15.45 -1.92
C TYR A 133 -5.41 14.22 -1.25
N ASP A 134 -6.60 13.83 -1.69
CA ASP A 134 -7.20 12.53 -1.39
C ASP A 134 -6.74 11.52 -2.44
N CYS A 135 -5.92 10.55 -2.03
CA CYS A 135 -5.28 9.55 -2.89
C CYS A 135 -6.14 8.31 -3.13
N LYS A 136 -7.39 8.31 -2.63
CA LYS A 136 -8.29 7.16 -2.72
C LYS A 136 -8.47 6.69 -4.17
N LYS A 137 -8.12 5.43 -4.44
CA LYS A 137 -8.17 4.80 -5.79
C LYS A 137 -7.40 5.55 -6.90
N LEU A 138 -6.40 6.36 -6.55
CA LEU A 138 -5.55 7.04 -7.53
C LEU A 138 -4.21 6.33 -7.71
N ASP A 139 -3.66 6.36 -8.92
CA ASP A 139 -2.25 6.04 -9.17
C ASP A 139 -1.35 7.28 -9.06
N ILE A 140 -0.03 7.07 -9.08
CA ILE A 140 0.94 8.16 -8.93
C ILE A 140 0.84 9.21 -10.05
N TYR A 141 0.55 8.82 -11.28
CA TYR A 141 0.51 9.76 -12.40
C TYR A 141 -0.75 10.60 -12.37
N GLN A 142 -1.87 10.04 -11.89
CA GLN A 142 -3.07 10.80 -11.58
C GLN A 142 -2.82 11.82 -10.47
N ILE A 143 -2.08 11.45 -9.41
CA ILE A 143 -1.66 12.38 -8.35
C ILE A 143 -0.73 13.47 -8.91
N ILE A 144 0.26 13.11 -9.72
CA ILE A 144 1.17 14.07 -10.36
C ILE A 144 0.38 15.06 -11.23
N ASN A 145 -0.63 14.59 -11.96
CA ASN A 145 -1.51 15.45 -12.73
C ASN A 145 -2.24 16.47 -11.82
N LEU A 146 -2.80 16.02 -10.68
CA LEU A 146 -3.41 16.92 -9.69
C LEU A 146 -2.41 17.95 -9.12
N ILE A 147 -1.15 17.55 -8.95
CA ILE A 147 -0.07 18.46 -8.52
C ILE A 147 0.24 19.49 -9.61
N TYR A 148 0.34 19.07 -10.87
CA TYR A 148 0.54 19.98 -12.01
C TYR A 148 -0.60 20.99 -12.11
N ASP A 149 -1.84 20.54 -12.00
CA ASP A 149 -3.04 21.38 -11.99
C ASP A 149 -3.00 22.40 -10.85
N SER A 150 -2.61 21.98 -9.64
CA SER A 150 -2.45 22.85 -8.47
C SER A 150 -1.40 23.94 -8.69
N PHE A 151 -0.41 23.66 -9.54
CA PHE A 151 0.67 24.58 -9.92
C PHE A 151 0.33 25.35 -11.21
N GLY A 152 -0.84 25.13 -11.80
CA GLY A 152 -1.29 25.69 -13.08
C GLY A 152 -0.33 25.34 -14.23
N LEU A 153 0.24 24.13 -14.20
CA LEU A 153 1.07 23.54 -15.24
C LEU A 153 0.25 22.52 -16.03
N GLU A 154 0.66 22.29 -17.28
CA GLU A 154 0.11 21.22 -18.11
C GLU A 154 1.01 19.99 -18.00
N TYR A 155 0.45 18.87 -17.56
CA TYR A 155 1.19 17.63 -17.41
C TYR A 155 1.41 16.97 -18.78
N LYS A 156 2.68 16.80 -19.15
CA LYS A 156 3.09 16.29 -20.47
C LYS A 156 3.25 14.76 -20.53
N ASN A 157 2.69 14.03 -19.57
CA ASN A 157 2.76 12.56 -19.49
C ASN A 157 4.19 11.98 -19.49
N TYR A 158 5.16 12.68 -18.88
CA TYR A 158 6.49 12.12 -18.65
C TYR A 158 6.42 11.03 -17.58
N LYS A 159 7.06 9.88 -17.80
CA LYS A 159 7.17 8.81 -16.78
C LYS A 159 8.44 8.89 -15.92
N ASN A 160 9.35 9.83 -16.22
CA ASN A 160 10.60 10.01 -15.51
C ASN A 160 10.42 11.08 -14.42
N PHE A 161 10.57 10.70 -13.15
CA PHE A 161 10.38 11.62 -12.03
C PHE A 161 11.37 12.77 -12.00
N ASP A 162 12.64 12.59 -12.39
CA ASP A 162 13.62 13.69 -12.42
C ASP A 162 13.22 14.81 -13.37
N ARG A 163 12.70 14.45 -14.55
CA ARG A 163 12.16 15.44 -15.49
C ARG A 163 10.94 16.17 -14.92
N ILE A 164 10.02 15.44 -14.32
CA ILE A 164 8.80 16.00 -13.69
C ILE A 164 9.18 16.94 -12.54
N SER A 165 10.13 16.52 -11.70
CA SER A 165 10.68 17.28 -10.58
C SER A 165 11.36 18.56 -11.02
N SER A 166 12.19 18.50 -12.08
CA SER A 166 12.82 19.66 -12.67
C SER A 166 11.79 20.68 -13.17
N ASP A 167 10.77 20.23 -13.90
CA ASP A 167 9.67 21.07 -14.40
C ASP A 167 8.92 21.79 -13.25
N LEU A 168 8.59 21.05 -12.18
CA LEU A 168 7.93 21.60 -11.00
C LEU A 168 8.80 22.62 -10.25
N CYS A 169 10.09 22.33 -10.08
CA CYS A 169 11.03 23.18 -9.34
C CYS A 169 11.35 24.49 -10.09
N GLN A 170 11.42 24.45 -11.43
CA GLN A 170 11.74 25.64 -12.24
C GLN A 170 10.72 26.77 -12.07
N LYS A 171 9.42 26.44 -11.91
CA LYS A 171 8.34 27.43 -11.81
C LYS A 171 8.26 28.13 -10.45
N ASN A 172 8.80 27.52 -9.39
CA ASN A 172 8.53 27.91 -8.00
C ASN A 172 9.72 28.54 -7.25
N LYS A 173 10.53 29.33 -7.94
CA LYS A 173 11.69 30.07 -7.37
C LYS A 173 11.33 31.15 -6.32
N LYS A 174 10.05 31.48 -6.11
CA LYS A 174 9.60 32.60 -5.25
C LYS A 174 9.11 32.21 -3.85
N LYS A 175 8.88 30.92 -3.58
CA LYS A 175 8.40 30.41 -2.28
C LYS A 175 9.56 29.85 -1.48
N ASN A 176 9.53 30.01 -0.16
CA ASN A 176 10.56 29.44 0.70
C ASN A 176 10.23 28.00 1.11
N GLN A 177 8.94 27.66 1.16
CA GLN A 177 8.47 26.37 1.63
C GLN A 177 7.19 25.93 0.89
N ILE A 178 7.15 24.69 0.45
CA ILE A 178 5.96 24.03 -0.12
C ILE A 178 5.71 22.75 0.65
N VAL A 179 4.44 22.52 1.00
CA VAL A 179 4.01 21.35 1.76
C VAL A 179 2.99 20.56 0.96
N PHE A 180 3.18 19.26 0.86
CA PHE A 180 2.20 18.36 0.27
C PHE A 180 1.64 17.42 1.33
N ILE A 181 0.33 17.26 1.32
CA ILE A 181 -0.43 16.45 2.26
C ILE A 181 -1.19 15.39 1.45
N PHE A 182 -0.97 14.11 1.77
CA PHE A 182 -1.60 12.97 1.12
C PHE A 182 -2.46 12.20 2.11
N GLU A 183 -3.73 12.03 1.79
CA GLU A 183 -4.68 11.26 2.57
C GLU A 183 -5.12 10.00 1.81
N ASN A 184 -5.53 8.94 2.52
CA ASN A 184 -6.06 7.70 1.92
C ASN A 184 -5.08 7.02 0.97
N ILE A 185 -3.82 6.88 1.39
CA ILE A 185 -2.87 6.02 0.68
C ILE A 185 -3.31 4.56 0.92
N GLU A 186 -3.98 3.98 -0.09
CA GLU A 186 -4.66 2.68 -0.04
C GLU A 186 -3.80 1.52 -0.51
N THR A 187 -2.73 1.79 -1.25
CA THR A 187 -1.79 0.75 -1.66
C THR A 187 -0.39 1.13 -1.28
N ASN A 188 0.31 0.04 -1.05
CA ASN A 188 1.67 0.00 -0.66
C ASN A 188 2.51 0.52 -1.88
N ASP A 189 2.22 0.07 -3.10
CA ASP A 189 2.81 0.58 -4.36
C ASP A 189 2.63 2.10 -4.58
N LEU A 190 1.48 2.65 -4.20
CA LEU A 190 1.21 4.09 -4.33
C LEU A 190 2.05 4.91 -3.34
N ALA A 191 2.12 4.46 -2.08
CA ALA A 191 2.94 5.08 -1.04
C ALA A 191 4.40 5.22 -1.49
N SER A 192 4.90 4.12 -2.06
CA SER A 192 6.18 4.08 -2.70
C SER A 192 6.25 5.14 -3.79
N SER A 193 5.44 5.03 -4.83
CA SER A 193 5.57 5.92 -5.99
C SER A 193 5.54 7.42 -5.61
N ILE A 194 4.79 7.77 -4.55
CA ILE A 194 4.81 9.09 -3.91
C ILE A 194 6.20 9.43 -3.33
N TYR A 195 6.78 8.56 -2.50
CA TYR A 195 8.11 8.76 -1.91
C TYR A 195 9.21 8.93 -2.96
N GLU A 196 9.24 8.09 -4.00
CA GLU A 196 10.23 8.16 -5.08
C GLU A 196 10.15 9.48 -5.85
N PHE A 197 8.93 9.85 -6.25
CA PHE A 197 8.66 11.12 -6.92
C PHE A 197 9.12 12.31 -6.07
N PHE A 198 8.84 12.30 -4.77
CA PHE A 198 9.21 13.41 -3.90
C PHE A 198 10.69 13.45 -3.55
N SER A 199 11.35 12.30 -3.41
CA SER A 199 12.80 12.21 -3.30
C SER A 199 13.47 12.90 -4.49
N SER A 200 12.93 12.71 -5.70
CA SER A 200 13.38 13.41 -6.90
C SER A 200 13.10 14.93 -6.84
N ILE A 201 11.96 15.38 -6.30
CA ILE A 201 11.69 16.83 -6.13
C ILE A 201 12.71 17.49 -5.20
N ILE A 202 13.07 16.80 -4.10
CA ILE A 202 14.03 17.31 -3.11
C ILE A 202 15.40 17.52 -3.75
N THR A 203 15.89 16.57 -4.54
CA THR A 203 17.21 16.68 -5.19
C THR A 203 17.28 17.84 -6.19
N HIS A 204 16.17 18.17 -6.85
CA HIS A 204 16.09 19.25 -7.84
C HIS A 204 15.95 20.65 -7.21
N SER A 205 15.49 20.76 -5.96
CA SER A 205 15.19 22.04 -5.32
C SER A 205 16.21 22.46 -4.26
N LYS A 206 17.15 23.34 -4.63
CA LYS A 206 18.12 23.93 -3.69
C LYS A 206 17.59 25.14 -2.91
N LYS A 207 16.50 25.78 -3.37
CA LYS A 207 15.99 27.06 -2.81
C LYS A 207 14.70 26.91 -2.02
N THR A 208 13.79 26.06 -2.50
CA THR A 208 12.46 25.88 -1.89
C THR A 208 12.49 24.60 -1.07
N LYS A 209 12.17 24.69 0.23
CA LYS A 209 12.06 23.52 1.08
C LYS A 209 10.74 22.80 0.81
N PHE A 210 10.79 21.51 0.49
CA PHE A 210 9.61 20.68 0.31
C PHE A 210 9.39 19.79 1.53
N PHE A 211 8.14 19.69 1.98
CA PHE A 211 7.72 18.82 3.09
C PHE A 211 6.57 17.94 2.64
N PHE A 212 6.53 16.71 3.15
CA PHE A 212 5.54 15.71 2.78
C PHE A 212 4.89 15.15 4.02
N PHE A 213 3.57 15.13 4.01
CA PHE A 213 2.77 14.54 5.05
C PHE A 213 1.88 13.45 4.47
N ALA A 214 1.89 12.28 5.10
CA ALA A 214 1.17 11.12 4.61
C ALA A 214 0.28 10.52 5.71
N VAL A 215 -0.96 10.20 5.33
CA VAL A 215 -1.89 9.40 6.14
C VAL A 215 -2.23 8.13 5.40
N TYR A 216 -1.79 7.02 5.98
CA TYR A 216 -2.05 5.70 5.45
C TYR A 216 -3.42 5.18 5.88
N SER A 217 -4.04 4.40 4.98
CA SER A 217 -5.17 3.55 5.35
C SER A 217 -4.75 2.54 6.43
N SER A 218 -5.70 2.08 7.26
CA SER A 218 -5.41 1.20 8.41
C SER A 218 -4.75 -0.14 8.04
N ALA A 219 -4.87 -0.58 6.78
CA ALA A 219 -4.28 -1.81 6.27
C ALA A 219 -2.81 -1.65 5.83
N ILE A 220 -2.24 -0.45 5.89
CA ILE A 220 -0.87 -0.19 5.44
C ILE A 220 -0.18 0.60 6.54
N ILE A 221 0.46 -0.09 7.46
CA ILE A 221 1.35 0.55 8.42
C ILE A 221 2.77 0.29 7.89
N PRO A 222 3.48 1.31 7.38
CA PRO A 222 4.86 1.13 6.97
C PRO A 222 5.69 0.82 8.22
N LYS A 223 6.26 -0.38 8.32
CA LYS A 223 7.21 -0.71 9.39
C LYS A 223 8.60 -0.10 9.14
N ASP A 224 8.99 0.12 7.88
CA ASP A 224 10.39 0.48 7.55
C ASP A 224 10.56 1.58 6.49
N LEU A 225 9.90 2.72 6.66
CA LEU A 225 10.36 3.96 6.01
C LEU A 225 11.47 4.58 6.88
N SER A 226 12.69 4.03 6.75
CA SER A 226 13.89 4.41 7.53
C SER A 226 14.32 5.89 7.41
N THR A 227 13.61 6.69 6.64
CA THR A 227 13.86 8.13 6.40
C THR A 227 12.68 9.01 6.82
N SER A 228 11.67 8.45 7.50
CA SER A 228 10.45 9.17 7.88
C SER A 228 10.34 9.40 9.39
N LYS A 229 9.81 10.57 9.77
CA LYS A 229 9.32 10.80 11.13
C LYS A 229 7.92 10.25 11.22
N ILE A 230 7.71 9.29 12.10
CA ILE A 230 6.45 8.58 12.20
C ILE A 230 5.81 8.94 13.54
N LYS A 231 4.61 9.52 13.48
CA LYS A 231 3.79 9.79 14.66
C LYS A 231 2.58 8.88 14.71
N LYS A 232 2.54 8.03 15.73
CA LYS A 232 1.34 7.25 16.07
C LYS A 232 0.41 8.14 16.87
N LEU A 233 -0.80 8.36 16.35
CA LEU A 233 -1.92 8.81 17.16
C LEU A 233 -2.44 7.62 17.96
N THR A 234 -2.59 7.82 19.26
CA THR A 234 -3.26 6.90 20.17
C THR A 234 -4.65 7.40 20.52
N ASN A 235 -5.48 6.50 21.03
CA ASN A 235 -6.76 6.88 21.62
C ASN A 235 -6.48 7.81 22.81
N PHE A 236 -7.51 8.50 23.30
CA PHE A 236 -7.39 9.41 24.43
C PHE A 236 -6.88 8.63 25.65
N SER A 237 -6.12 9.30 26.51
CA SER A 237 -5.88 8.82 27.87
C SER A 237 -7.11 9.11 28.73
N LEU A 238 -7.11 8.64 29.98
CA LEU A 238 -8.19 8.98 30.91
C LEU A 238 -8.28 10.50 31.13
N ASP A 239 -7.14 11.18 31.29
CA ASP A 239 -7.08 12.64 31.48
C ASP A 239 -7.63 13.40 30.26
N HIS A 240 -7.21 13.01 29.05
CA HIS A 240 -7.75 13.58 27.81
C HIS A 240 -9.27 13.32 27.68
N THR A 241 -9.76 12.20 28.20
CA THR A 241 -11.20 11.89 28.20
C THR A 241 -11.96 12.81 29.17
N SER A 242 -11.38 13.12 30.33
CA SER A 242 -11.93 14.10 31.28
C SER A 242 -11.97 15.52 30.69
N GLU A 243 -10.87 15.96 30.08
CA GLU A 243 -10.78 17.25 29.39
C GLU A 243 -11.80 17.35 28.26
N PHE A 244 -11.97 16.26 27.49
CA PHE A 244 -12.96 16.15 26.43
C PHE A 244 -14.38 16.44 26.88
N PHE A 245 -14.81 15.85 27.99
CA PHE A 245 -16.16 16.10 28.51
C PHE A 245 -16.30 17.53 29.03
N SER A 246 -15.28 18.04 29.73
CA SER A 246 -15.26 19.41 30.25
C SER A 246 -15.43 20.44 29.13
N ASN A 247 -14.72 20.27 28.01
CA ASN A 247 -14.83 21.15 26.85
C ASN A 247 -16.16 21.03 26.08
N HIS A 248 -16.93 19.97 26.32
CA HIS A 248 -18.29 19.80 25.82
C HIS A 248 -19.36 20.22 26.84
N ASN A 249 -18.97 20.91 27.92
CA ASN A 249 -19.81 21.34 29.04
C ASN A 249 -20.54 20.18 29.73
N LEU A 250 -19.90 19.01 29.81
CA LEU A 250 -20.38 17.84 30.52
C LEU A 250 -19.48 17.58 31.73
N ILE A 251 -20.08 17.58 32.92
CA ILE A 251 -19.38 17.34 34.18
C ILE A 251 -19.75 15.94 34.67
N PHE A 252 -18.75 15.09 34.83
CA PHE A 252 -18.88 13.72 35.32
C PHE A 252 -17.93 13.50 36.49
N SER A 253 -18.28 12.56 37.37
CA SER A 253 -17.38 12.06 38.40
C SER A 253 -16.26 11.20 37.81
N GLU A 254 -15.15 11.04 38.53
CA GLU A 254 -14.01 10.23 38.08
C GLU A 254 -14.42 8.79 37.70
N ASN A 255 -15.29 8.16 38.50
CA ASN A 255 -15.79 6.81 38.22
C ASN A 255 -16.57 6.73 36.90
N GLU A 256 -17.35 7.76 36.58
CA GLU A 256 -18.12 7.83 35.34
C GLU A 256 -17.20 7.99 34.13
N ILE A 257 -16.17 8.84 34.24
CA ILE A 257 -15.17 9.02 33.19
C ILE A 257 -14.40 7.73 32.95
N VAL A 258 -13.97 7.03 34.01
CA VAL A 258 -13.30 5.73 33.91
C VAL A 258 -14.17 4.72 33.18
N LYS A 259 -15.46 4.63 33.54
CA LYS A 259 -16.38 3.69 32.91
C LYS A 259 -16.61 4.01 31.43
N ILE A 260 -16.85 5.27 31.08
CA ILE A 260 -17.02 5.69 29.68
C ILE A 260 -15.73 5.47 28.88
N HIS A 261 -14.58 5.75 29.48
CA HIS A 261 -13.28 5.51 28.87
C HIS A 261 -13.06 4.02 28.57
N GLN A 262 -13.41 3.12 29.51
CA GLN A 262 -13.27 1.68 29.31
C GLN A 262 -14.11 1.15 28.15
N ILE A 263 -15.39 1.56 28.06
CA ILE A 263 -16.28 1.06 27.00
C ILE A 263 -15.92 1.65 25.62
N THR A 264 -15.38 2.87 25.57
CA THR A 264 -14.94 3.51 24.32
C THR A 264 -13.47 3.25 23.98
N ASN A 265 -12.70 2.68 24.92
CA ASN A 265 -11.25 2.59 24.87
C ASN A 265 -10.58 3.96 24.56
N GLY A 266 -11.17 5.06 25.04
CA GLY A 266 -10.75 6.43 24.73
C GLY A 266 -10.83 6.80 23.24
N ASN A 267 -11.55 6.05 22.40
CA ASN A 267 -11.64 6.38 20.98
C ASN A 267 -12.50 7.63 20.78
N LEU A 268 -11.92 8.65 20.17
CA LEU A 268 -12.53 9.96 19.99
C LEU A 268 -13.88 9.92 19.25
N GLU A 269 -14.00 9.09 18.21
CA GLU A 269 -15.25 8.98 17.47
C GLU A 269 -16.35 8.36 18.34
N LEU A 270 -16.02 7.33 19.13
CA LEU A 270 -16.97 6.72 20.08
C LEU A 270 -17.34 7.71 21.20
N LEU A 271 -16.39 8.46 21.74
CA LEU A 271 -16.61 9.48 22.76
C LEU A 271 -17.54 10.61 22.26
N LYS A 272 -17.39 11.03 21.00
CA LYS A 272 -18.30 12.00 20.38
C LYS A 272 -19.73 11.47 20.28
N THR A 273 -19.88 10.21 19.93
CA THR A 273 -21.19 9.56 19.90
C THR A 273 -21.82 9.56 21.29
N VAL A 274 -21.05 9.26 22.35
CA VAL A 274 -21.52 9.39 23.74
C VAL A 274 -21.98 10.81 24.07
N VAL A 275 -21.19 11.83 23.73
CA VAL A 275 -21.56 13.24 23.96
C VAL A 275 -22.84 13.60 23.22
N GLN A 276 -22.96 13.21 21.96
CA GLN A 276 -24.14 13.49 21.14
C GLN A 276 -25.40 12.86 21.73
N PHE A 277 -25.32 11.62 22.21
CA PHE A 277 -26.45 10.95 22.86
C PHE A 277 -26.84 11.66 24.16
N ILE A 278 -25.89 11.98 25.04
CA ILE A 278 -26.17 12.68 26.29
C ILE A 278 -26.77 14.07 26.03
N GLN A 279 -26.26 14.81 25.04
CA GLN A 279 -26.78 16.14 24.69
C GLN A 279 -28.18 16.09 24.07
N SER A 280 -28.51 15.04 23.32
CA SER A 280 -29.83 14.90 22.69
C SER A 280 -30.90 14.32 23.61
N ARG A 281 -30.54 13.45 24.57
CA ARG A 281 -31.48 12.70 25.41
C ARG A 281 -31.39 13.01 26.91
N GLY A 282 -30.43 13.84 27.33
CA GLY A 282 -30.27 14.32 28.70
C GLY A 282 -29.57 13.35 29.66
N HIS A 283 -29.55 13.69 30.94
CA HIS A 283 -28.77 12.97 31.98
C HIS A 283 -29.19 11.51 32.24
N ASN A 284 -30.39 11.09 31.84
CA ASN A 284 -30.79 9.68 31.97
C ASN A 284 -29.96 8.76 31.06
N GLU A 285 -29.45 9.31 29.96
CA GLU A 285 -28.59 8.59 29.01
C GLU A 285 -27.28 8.16 29.66
N LEU A 286 -26.68 9.01 30.49
CA LEU A 286 -25.46 8.70 31.22
C LEU A 286 -25.65 7.47 32.11
N LYS A 287 -26.80 7.36 32.81
CA LYS A 287 -27.10 6.21 33.67
C LYS A 287 -27.17 4.89 32.88
N LEU A 288 -27.62 4.93 31.63
CA LEU A 288 -27.65 3.77 30.75
C LEU A 288 -26.23 3.37 30.34
N ILE A 289 -25.46 4.33 29.81
CA ILE A 289 -24.05 4.13 29.42
C ILE A 289 -23.23 3.48 30.55
N LEU A 290 -23.40 3.97 31.77
CA LEU A 290 -22.67 3.47 32.95
C LEU A 290 -23.06 2.05 33.37
N LYS A 291 -24.29 1.61 33.06
CA LYS A 291 -24.77 0.25 33.32
C LYS A 291 -24.37 -0.72 32.22
N SER A 292 -24.21 -0.25 30.99
CA SER A 292 -23.90 -1.10 29.85
C SER A 292 -22.52 -1.75 30.01
N LYS A 293 -22.41 -2.99 29.50
CA LYS A 293 -21.16 -3.77 29.56
C LYS A 293 -20.09 -3.17 28.66
N ASP A 294 -20.48 -2.82 27.43
CA ASP A 294 -19.64 -2.26 26.38
C ASP A 294 -20.48 -1.34 25.47
N MET A 295 -19.81 -0.67 24.52
CA MET A 295 -20.48 0.24 23.58
C MET A 295 -21.51 -0.45 22.68
N ALA A 296 -21.33 -1.73 22.33
CA ALA A 296 -22.31 -2.45 21.52
C ALA A 296 -23.61 -2.70 22.31
N SER A 297 -23.47 -3.18 23.55
CA SER A 297 -24.58 -3.46 24.46
C SER A 297 -25.42 -2.20 24.66
N TYR A 298 -24.77 -1.07 24.94
CA TYR A 298 -25.40 0.24 25.02
C TYR A 298 -26.17 0.59 23.74
N TYR A 299 -25.53 0.41 22.58
CA TYR A 299 -26.14 0.69 21.29
C TYR A 299 -27.42 -0.12 21.05
N PHE A 300 -27.38 -1.41 21.36
CA PHE A 300 -28.50 -2.32 21.16
C PHE A 300 -29.60 -2.16 22.21
N GLU A 301 -29.29 -1.75 23.43
CA GLU A 301 -30.31 -1.38 24.44
C GLU A 301 -31.24 -0.30 23.89
N HIS A 302 -30.72 0.71 23.19
CA HIS A 302 -31.53 1.74 22.57
C HIS A 302 -32.30 1.26 21.34
N LEU A 303 -31.66 0.49 20.47
CA LEU A 303 -32.34 -0.06 19.30
C LEU A 303 -33.50 -0.98 19.73
N ASN A 304 -33.38 -1.66 20.87
CA ASN A 304 -34.43 -2.52 21.42
C ASN A 304 -35.67 -1.75 21.92
N GLU A 305 -35.57 -0.44 22.17
CA GLU A 305 -36.74 0.39 22.53
C GLU A 305 -37.78 0.42 21.39
N ASN A 306 -37.35 0.20 20.14
CA ASN A 306 -38.21 0.19 18.97
C ASN A 306 -37.87 -1.00 18.06
N SER A 307 -38.80 -1.96 17.96
CA SER A 307 -38.62 -3.19 17.17
C SER A 307 -38.26 -2.93 15.70
N ASN A 308 -38.76 -1.84 15.11
CA ASN A 308 -38.45 -1.50 13.73
C ASN A 308 -37.00 -1.01 13.62
N ASP A 309 -36.56 -0.14 14.51
CA ASP A 309 -35.18 0.37 14.51
C ASP A 309 -34.18 -0.78 14.66
N LEU A 310 -34.47 -1.74 15.55
CA LEU A 310 -33.67 -2.96 15.71
C LEU A 310 -33.61 -3.81 14.43
N GLU A 311 -34.75 -4.16 13.82
CA GLU A 311 -34.75 -4.99 12.62
C GLU A 311 -34.11 -4.30 11.42
N PHE A 312 -34.31 -2.98 11.27
CA PHE A 312 -33.57 -2.18 10.29
C PHE A 312 -32.07 -2.29 10.50
N PHE A 313 -31.63 -2.14 11.74
CA PHE A 313 -30.21 -2.14 12.05
C PHE A 313 -29.57 -3.51 11.84
N LYS A 314 -30.25 -4.59 12.24
CA LYS A 314 -29.79 -5.96 11.96
C LYS A 314 -29.72 -6.24 10.45
N ALA A 315 -30.68 -5.77 9.67
CA ALA A 315 -30.65 -5.86 8.21
C ALA A 315 -29.47 -5.08 7.61
N TYR A 316 -29.25 -3.86 8.09
CA TYR A 316 -28.11 -3.04 7.70
C TYR A 316 -26.79 -3.75 7.98
N LEU A 317 -26.59 -4.28 9.21
CA LEU A 317 -25.36 -4.96 9.59
C LEU A 317 -25.11 -6.17 8.68
N ALA A 318 -26.14 -7.00 8.45
CA ALA A 318 -26.05 -8.18 7.60
C ALA A 318 -25.68 -7.85 6.14
N LEU A 319 -26.16 -6.73 5.59
CA LEU A 319 -25.80 -6.24 4.25
C LEU A 319 -24.42 -5.58 4.21
N SER A 320 -24.01 -4.91 5.30
CA SER A 320 -22.83 -4.05 5.32
C SER A 320 -21.48 -4.80 5.27
N ILE A 321 -21.46 -6.12 5.52
CA ILE A 321 -20.22 -6.92 5.52
C ILE A 321 -19.49 -6.84 4.16
N SER A 322 -20.22 -6.71 3.07
CA SER A 322 -19.66 -6.56 1.71
C SER A 322 -19.31 -5.11 1.39
N ASN A 323 -20.12 -4.15 1.85
CA ASN A 323 -19.87 -2.73 1.71
C ASN A 323 -20.55 -1.94 2.83
N LYS A 324 -19.78 -1.13 3.55
CA LYS A 324 -20.32 -0.30 4.63
C LYS A 324 -21.39 0.70 4.19
N ASP A 325 -21.41 1.10 2.92
CA ASP A 325 -22.43 2.02 2.39
C ASP A 325 -23.59 1.21 1.80
N VAL A 326 -24.66 1.06 2.58
CA VAL A 326 -25.84 0.23 2.25
C VAL A 326 -27.01 1.11 1.78
N GLY A 327 -27.67 0.73 0.70
CA GLY A 327 -28.80 1.48 0.14
C GLY A 327 -30.11 1.26 0.90
N SER A 328 -30.93 2.31 1.04
CA SER A 328 -32.28 2.22 1.59
C SER A 328 -33.15 1.19 0.87
N THR A 329 -33.02 1.11 -0.46
CA THR A 329 -33.73 0.14 -1.31
C THR A 329 -33.31 -1.30 -1.03
N ASP A 330 -32.03 -1.55 -0.82
CA ASP A 330 -31.52 -2.90 -0.54
C ASP A 330 -32.06 -3.40 0.81
N ILE A 331 -32.11 -2.50 1.81
CA ILE A 331 -32.72 -2.79 3.11
C ILE A 331 -34.23 -3.01 2.98
N GLN A 332 -34.93 -2.16 2.21
CA GLN A 332 -36.37 -2.33 1.94
C GLN A 332 -36.70 -3.67 1.29
N PHE A 333 -35.88 -4.14 0.36
CA PHE A 333 -36.10 -5.45 -0.28
C PHE A 333 -35.76 -6.62 0.64
N PHE A 334 -34.84 -6.41 1.57
CA PHE A 334 -34.48 -7.40 2.57
C PHE A 334 -35.58 -7.53 3.64
N LEU A 335 -36.13 -6.42 4.09
CA LEU A 335 -37.26 -6.34 5.02
C LEU A 335 -38.61 -6.48 4.28
N ASP A 336 -39.69 -6.73 5.01
CA ASP A 336 -41.02 -6.94 4.41
C ASP A 336 -41.64 -5.64 3.86
N LYS A 337 -42.69 -5.78 3.02
CA LYS A 337 -43.31 -4.66 2.28
C LYS A 337 -43.91 -3.55 3.14
N ASP A 338 -44.25 -3.83 4.41
CA ASP A 338 -44.94 -2.89 5.30
C ASP A 338 -43.98 -2.09 6.20
N PHE A 339 -42.66 -2.21 5.99
CA PHE A 339 -41.66 -1.51 6.78
C PHE A 339 -41.45 -0.06 6.30
N ASP A 340 -41.74 0.92 7.16
CA ASP A 340 -41.49 2.35 6.87
C ASP A 340 -40.01 2.71 7.03
N ILE A 341 -39.24 2.52 5.95
CA ILE A 341 -37.81 2.83 5.88
C ILE A 341 -37.54 4.33 6.08
N PRO A 342 -38.23 5.28 5.39
CA PRO A 342 -37.97 6.70 5.56
C PRO A 342 -38.09 7.20 7.00
N VAL A 343 -39.13 6.78 7.73
CA VAL A 343 -39.33 7.18 9.13
C VAL A 343 -38.22 6.59 10.01
N THR A 344 -37.91 5.31 9.84
CA THR A 344 -36.86 4.62 10.60
C THR A 344 -35.48 5.23 10.35
N VAL A 345 -35.11 5.45 9.09
CA VAL A 345 -33.86 6.12 8.70
C VAL A 345 -33.79 7.51 9.32
N THR A 346 -34.86 8.29 9.27
CA THR A 346 -34.88 9.64 9.84
C THR A 346 -34.65 9.61 11.34
N ARG A 347 -35.30 8.68 12.07
CA ARG A 347 -35.05 8.48 13.51
C ARG A 347 -33.59 8.11 13.79
N LEU A 348 -33.05 7.14 13.06
CA LEU A 348 -31.68 6.66 13.26
C LEU A 348 -30.63 7.72 12.89
N LEU A 349 -30.85 8.52 11.84
CA LEU A 349 -30.00 9.66 11.49
C LEU A 349 -30.05 10.73 12.58
N ASN A 350 -31.25 11.11 13.04
CA ASN A 350 -31.42 12.14 14.07
C ASN A 350 -30.81 11.72 15.40
N ALA A 351 -30.91 10.43 15.74
CA ALA A 351 -30.29 9.88 16.92
C ALA A 351 -28.77 9.68 16.74
N GLY A 352 -28.23 9.64 15.51
CA GLY A 352 -26.80 9.47 15.27
C GLY A 352 -26.33 8.02 15.19
N PHE A 353 -27.25 7.07 14.96
CA PHE A 353 -26.95 5.65 14.80
C PHE A 353 -26.38 5.32 13.40
N ILE A 354 -26.74 6.10 12.39
CA ILE A 354 -26.25 5.96 11.02
C ILE A 354 -25.93 7.34 10.45
N PHE A 355 -25.16 7.39 9.37
CA PHE A 355 -24.81 8.63 8.67
C PHE A 355 -25.12 8.52 7.18
N GLN A 356 -25.52 9.63 6.55
CA GLN A 356 -25.66 9.70 5.10
C GLN A 356 -24.29 9.51 4.44
N SER A 357 -24.20 8.64 3.42
CA SER A 357 -22.96 8.48 2.66
C SER A 357 -22.63 9.78 1.93
N VAL A 358 -21.36 10.19 1.99
CA VAL A 358 -20.84 11.44 1.37
C VAL A 358 -21.14 11.49 -0.14
N ASN A 359 -21.22 10.33 -0.79
CA ASN A 359 -21.35 10.21 -2.24
C ASN A 359 -22.75 9.81 -2.70
N SER A 360 -23.73 9.70 -1.80
CA SER A 360 -25.08 9.24 -2.17
C SER A 360 -26.12 9.64 -1.14
N TYR A 361 -27.24 10.21 -1.61
CA TYR A 361 -28.43 10.52 -0.81
C TYR A 361 -29.30 9.30 -0.47
N THR A 362 -29.02 8.14 -1.06
CA THR A 362 -29.82 6.92 -0.88
C THR A 362 -29.10 5.83 -0.08
N LYS A 363 -27.84 6.07 0.31
CA LYS A 363 -27.02 5.12 1.05
C LYS A 363 -26.62 5.65 2.41
N PHE A 364 -26.62 4.76 3.40
CA PHE A 364 -26.21 5.06 4.76
C PHE A 364 -24.94 4.28 5.12
N SER A 365 -24.17 4.84 6.04
CA SER A 365 -22.91 4.30 6.50
C SER A 365 -22.89 4.32 8.03
N ILE A 366 -22.23 3.33 8.61
CA ILE A 366 -21.79 3.36 9.99
C ILE A 366 -20.30 3.63 10.01
N SER A 367 -19.86 4.27 11.09
CA SER A 367 -18.44 4.45 11.36
C SER A 367 -17.67 3.14 11.23
N LYS A 368 -16.53 3.19 10.53
CA LYS A 368 -15.60 2.06 10.45
C LYS A 368 -15.04 1.65 11.81
N THR A 369 -15.09 2.54 12.80
CA THR A 369 -14.65 2.27 14.17
C THR A 369 -15.68 1.44 14.93
N PHE A 370 -16.97 1.68 14.69
CA PHE A 370 -18.06 0.94 15.31
C PHE A 370 -18.33 -0.42 14.66
N LEU A 371 -18.18 -0.53 13.33
CA LEU A 371 -18.57 -1.74 12.59
C LEU A 371 -17.99 -3.05 13.16
N PRO A 372 -16.67 -3.17 13.46
CA PRO A 372 -16.11 -4.39 14.05
C PRO A 372 -16.78 -4.78 15.37
N ILE A 373 -17.00 -3.79 16.24
CA ILE A 373 -17.65 -3.98 17.55
C ILE A 373 -19.09 -4.50 17.37
N LEU A 374 -19.82 -3.93 16.41
CA LEU A 374 -21.21 -4.32 16.12
C LEU A 374 -21.31 -5.68 15.41
N TYR A 375 -20.36 -6.01 14.52
CA TYR A 375 -20.28 -7.33 13.90
C TYR A 375 -20.04 -8.41 14.93
N GLU A 376 -19.11 -8.18 15.86
CA GLU A 376 -18.83 -9.13 16.93
C GLU A 376 -20.04 -9.32 17.83
N PHE A 377 -20.76 -8.24 18.18
CA PHE A 377 -21.95 -8.32 19.02
C PHE A 377 -23.12 -9.04 18.32
N SER A 378 -23.32 -8.79 17.02
CA SER A 378 -24.47 -9.28 16.24
C SER A 378 -24.14 -10.41 15.27
N TYR A 379 -23.04 -11.14 15.49
CA TYR A 379 -22.55 -12.13 14.54
C TYR A 379 -23.61 -13.21 14.21
N SER A 380 -24.38 -13.66 15.21
CA SER A 380 -25.44 -14.67 15.06
C SER A 380 -26.61 -14.18 14.21
N ASP A 381 -27.05 -12.93 14.42
CA ASP A 381 -28.05 -12.26 13.59
C ASP A 381 -27.54 -12.08 12.15
N ILE A 382 -26.27 -11.67 11.98
CA ILE A 382 -25.65 -11.50 10.67
C ILE A 382 -25.66 -12.83 9.91
N ILE A 383 -25.20 -13.92 10.54
CA ILE A 383 -25.15 -15.26 9.95
C ILE A 383 -26.55 -15.74 9.55
N SER A 384 -27.53 -15.65 10.45
CA SER A 384 -28.88 -16.15 10.20
C SER A 384 -29.57 -15.46 9.01
N LYS A 385 -29.21 -14.20 8.74
CA LYS A 385 -29.75 -13.40 7.64
C LYS A 385 -29.06 -13.63 6.29
N GLN A 386 -27.87 -14.25 6.24
CA GLN A 386 -27.12 -14.40 4.97
C GLN A 386 -27.85 -15.25 3.91
N LYS A 387 -28.57 -16.29 4.33
CA LYS A 387 -29.34 -17.14 3.39
C LYS A 387 -30.35 -16.30 2.58
N ARG A 388 -31.10 -15.45 3.27
CA ARG A 388 -32.10 -14.56 2.64
C ARG A 388 -31.44 -13.53 1.72
N ILE A 389 -30.31 -12.95 2.12
CA ILE A 389 -29.55 -12.02 1.27
C ILE A 389 -29.11 -12.73 -0.03
N ASN A 390 -28.58 -13.95 0.07
CA ASN A 390 -28.16 -14.73 -1.09
C ASN A 390 -29.33 -15.03 -2.04
N GLU A 391 -30.53 -15.35 -1.53
CA GLU A 391 -31.75 -15.52 -2.35
C GLU A 391 -32.14 -14.24 -3.11
N LEU A 392 -32.01 -13.07 -2.47
CA LEU A 392 -32.31 -11.78 -3.10
C LEU A 392 -31.27 -11.41 -4.17
N ILE A 393 -30.01 -11.79 -3.97
CA ILE A 393 -28.93 -11.65 -4.97
C ILE A 393 -29.20 -12.57 -6.17
N GLU A 394 -29.58 -13.83 -5.95
CA GLU A 394 -29.95 -14.79 -7.01
C GLU A 394 -31.11 -14.27 -7.86
N LYS A 395 -32.13 -13.70 -7.21
CA LYS A 395 -33.29 -13.07 -7.88
C LYS A 395 -32.97 -11.73 -8.55
N LYS A 396 -31.72 -11.24 -8.46
CA LYS A 396 -31.28 -9.95 -8.99
C LYS A 396 -32.11 -8.78 -8.46
N VAL A 397 -32.50 -8.86 -7.18
CA VAL A 397 -33.16 -7.76 -6.47
C VAL A 397 -32.11 -6.86 -5.83
N ILE A 398 -31.08 -7.46 -5.23
CA ILE A 398 -29.92 -6.76 -4.67
C ILE A 398 -28.73 -6.96 -5.59
N PHE A 399 -28.06 -5.88 -5.98
CA PHE A 399 -26.93 -5.90 -6.91
C PHE A 399 -25.62 -5.47 -6.22
N LEU A 400 -24.75 -6.45 -5.94
CA LEU A 400 -23.46 -6.22 -5.26
C LEU A 400 -22.24 -6.43 -6.17
N GLY A 401 -22.46 -6.71 -7.46
CA GLY A 401 -21.39 -7.06 -8.39
C GLY A 401 -20.56 -8.24 -7.87
N ASP A 402 -19.23 -8.07 -7.88
CA ASP A 402 -18.28 -9.07 -7.38
C ASP A 402 -18.29 -9.21 -5.84
N PHE A 403 -18.75 -8.18 -5.10
CA PHE A 403 -18.77 -8.20 -3.63
C PHE A 403 -19.86 -9.11 -3.04
N LYS A 404 -20.77 -9.65 -3.88
CA LYS A 404 -21.70 -10.70 -3.45
C LYS A 404 -21.00 -11.92 -2.84
N ILE A 405 -19.75 -12.17 -3.24
CA ILE A 405 -18.93 -13.27 -2.74
C ILE A 405 -18.84 -13.24 -1.21
N ILE A 406 -18.76 -12.05 -0.61
CA ILE A 406 -18.66 -11.90 0.84
C ILE A 406 -19.89 -12.50 1.56
N HIS A 407 -21.09 -12.36 0.99
CA HIS A 407 -22.32 -12.98 1.53
C HIS A 407 -22.40 -14.48 1.22
N GLN A 408 -21.90 -14.88 0.05
CA GLN A 408 -21.89 -16.28 -0.37
C GLN A 408 -20.94 -17.15 0.46
N LEU A 409 -19.95 -16.56 1.14
CA LEU A 409 -19.05 -17.29 2.06
C LEU A 409 -19.79 -18.06 3.16
N PHE A 410 -20.99 -17.60 3.54
CA PHE A 410 -21.82 -18.18 4.59
C PHE A 410 -22.77 -19.26 4.07
N ASP A 411 -22.64 -19.68 2.80
CA ASP A 411 -23.52 -20.67 2.18
C ASP A 411 -22.73 -21.64 1.29
N ASN A 412 -22.66 -22.90 1.72
CA ASN A 412 -21.84 -23.93 1.07
C ASN A 412 -22.31 -24.29 -0.36
N ARG A 413 -23.48 -23.84 -0.80
CA ARG A 413 -23.91 -23.99 -2.21
C ARG A 413 -22.97 -23.26 -3.18
N TYR A 414 -22.24 -22.25 -2.72
CA TYR A 414 -21.39 -21.39 -3.56
C TYR A 414 -19.88 -21.67 -3.44
N SER A 415 -19.44 -22.55 -2.54
CA SER A 415 -18.02 -22.69 -2.15
C SER A 415 -17.08 -22.87 -3.34
N ASN A 416 -17.45 -23.72 -4.29
CA ASN A 416 -16.63 -23.99 -5.47
C ASN A 416 -16.56 -22.77 -6.41
N ASN A 417 -17.71 -22.13 -6.67
CA ASN A 417 -17.78 -20.95 -7.51
C ASN A 417 -17.00 -19.77 -6.90
N ILE A 418 -17.03 -19.60 -5.57
CA ILE A 418 -16.22 -18.61 -4.87
C ILE A 418 -14.73 -18.83 -5.15
N VAL A 419 -14.25 -20.07 -4.98
CA VAL A 419 -12.86 -20.42 -5.24
C VAL A 419 -12.48 -20.17 -6.70
N ASP A 420 -13.34 -20.52 -7.66
CA ASP A 420 -13.09 -20.28 -9.08
C ASP A 420 -12.98 -18.78 -9.40
N ILE A 421 -13.87 -17.96 -8.84
CA ILE A 421 -13.80 -16.50 -9.02
C ILE A 421 -12.53 -15.94 -8.36
N LEU A 422 -12.20 -16.34 -7.14
CA LEU A 422 -10.99 -15.88 -6.44
C LEU A 422 -9.72 -16.25 -7.20
N ASN A 423 -9.62 -17.49 -7.69
CA ASN A 423 -8.49 -17.94 -8.51
C ASN A 423 -8.39 -17.15 -9.82
N THR A 424 -9.53 -16.88 -10.47
CA THR A 424 -9.56 -16.05 -11.70
C THR A 424 -9.05 -14.64 -11.40
N LYS A 425 -9.56 -14.00 -10.34
CA LYS A 425 -9.14 -12.66 -9.94
C LYS A 425 -7.67 -12.59 -9.52
N GLN A 426 -7.13 -13.65 -8.90
CA GLN A 426 -5.68 -13.75 -8.63
C GLN A 426 -4.84 -13.83 -9.88
N SER A 427 -5.28 -14.61 -10.88
CA SER A 427 -4.57 -14.68 -12.15
C SER A 427 -4.54 -13.32 -12.86
N GLU A 428 -5.55 -12.48 -12.63
CA GLU A 428 -5.64 -11.09 -13.09
C GLU A 428 -4.92 -10.08 -12.18
N LYS A 429 -4.31 -10.54 -11.06
CA LYS A 429 -3.73 -9.70 -10.00
C LYS A 429 -4.73 -8.68 -9.42
N ASN A 430 -6.01 -9.01 -9.46
CA ASN A 430 -7.07 -8.21 -8.85
C ASN A 430 -7.41 -8.75 -7.46
N TYR A 431 -6.69 -8.24 -6.46
CA TYR A 431 -6.80 -8.71 -5.08
C TYR A 431 -7.96 -8.11 -4.29
N THR A 432 -8.79 -7.25 -4.91
CA THR A 432 -9.83 -6.47 -4.23
C THR A 432 -10.77 -7.32 -3.38
N ILE A 433 -11.25 -8.45 -3.92
CA ILE A 433 -12.21 -9.32 -3.22
C ILE A 433 -11.51 -10.06 -2.09
N ALA A 434 -10.34 -10.64 -2.34
CA ALA A 434 -9.57 -11.36 -1.34
C ALA A 434 -9.17 -10.46 -0.15
N LEU A 435 -8.74 -9.21 -0.42
CA LEU A 435 -8.48 -8.22 0.62
C LEU A 435 -9.75 -7.81 1.37
N LYS A 436 -10.92 -7.81 0.70
CA LYS A 436 -12.19 -7.58 1.38
C LYS A 436 -12.60 -8.75 2.28
N ILE A 437 -12.25 -9.99 1.93
CA ILE A 437 -12.40 -11.16 2.81
C ILE A 437 -11.48 -11.02 4.02
N TYR A 438 -10.23 -10.58 3.81
CA TYR A 438 -9.31 -10.27 4.91
C TYR A 438 -9.86 -9.21 5.88
N ASP A 439 -10.44 -8.12 5.34
CA ASP A 439 -11.10 -7.10 6.18
C ASP A 439 -12.22 -7.71 7.03
N LEU A 440 -13.03 -8.62 6.46
CA LEU A 440 -14.07 -9.32 7.21
C LEU A 440 -13.45 -10.20 8.31
N MET A 441 -12.41 -10.98 7.95
CA MET A 441 -11.72 -11.90 8.85
C MET A 441 -11.12 -11.19 10.08
N THR A 442 -10.68 -9.95 9.89
CA THR A 442 -10.07 -9.12 10.95
C THR A 442 -11.10 -8.25 11.68
N SER A 443 -12.30 -8.07 11.13
CA SER A 443 -13.35 -7.24 11.73
C SER A 443 -14.19 -7.93 12.79
N SER A 444 -14.29 -9.26 12.77
CA SER A 444 -15.02 -10.03 13.78
C SER A 444 -14.43 -11.44 13.91
N VAL A 445 -14.05 -11.80 15.13
CA VAL A 445 -13.52 -13.12 15.46
C VAL A 445 -14.63 -14.16 15.32
N SER A 446 -15.81 -13.88 15.87
CA SER A 446 -16.95 -14.82 15.84
C SER A 446 -17.46 -15.13 14.43
N LEU A 447 -17.55 -14.13 13.53
CA LEU A 447 -17.90 -14.39 12.13
C LEU A 447 -16.84 -15.25 11.44
N THR A 448 -15.57 -15.03 11.76
CA THR A 448 -14.46 -15.75 11.17
C THR A 448 -14.37 -17.19 11.66
N GLU A 449 -14.58 -17.41 12.97
CA GLU A 449 -14.72 -18.74 13.55
C GLU A 449 -15.86 -19.54 12.88
N TYR A 450 -17.00 -18.88 12.64
CA TYR A 450 -18.09 -19.50 11.89
C TYR A 450 -17.61 -19.93 10.49
N LEU A 451 -16.97 -19.05 9.72
CA LEU A 451 -16.47 -19.39 8.38
C LEU A 451 -15.43 -20.52 8.39
N VAL A 452 -14.50 -20.50 9.35
CA VAL A 452 -13.46 -21.51 9.56
C VAL A 452 -14.03 -22.90 9.85
N ASN A 453 -15.22 -22.97 10.47
CA ASN A 453 -15.88 -24.21 10.84
C ASN A 453 -16.95 -24.65 9.82
N PHE A 454 -17.62 -23.71 9.16
CA PHE A 454 -18.74 -23.97 8.27
C PHE A 454 -18.33 -24.11 6.80
N ASN A 455 -17.39 -23.28 6.31
CA ASN A 455 -17.07 -23.22 4.88
C ASN A 455 -16.09 -24.34 4.48
N GLU A 456 -16.56 -25.28 3.66
CA GLU A 456 -15.78 -26.48 3.29
C GLU A 456 -14.50 -26.18 2.49
N GLN A 457 -14.46 -25.03 1.81
CA GLN A 457 -13.34 -24.58 0.98
C GLN A 457 -12.52 -23.47 1.65
N PHE A 458 -12.67 -23.28 2.97
CA PHE A 458 -11.95 -22.22 3.69
C PHE A 458 -10.42 -22.28 3.51
N ASN A 459 -9.85 -23.47 3.33
CA ASN A 459 -8.42 -23.63 3.00
C ASN A 459 -8.00 -22.87 1.73
N GLU A 460 -8.78 -23.00 0.66
CA GLU A 460 -8.51 -22.34 -0.62
C GLU A 460 -8.78 -20.84 -0.51
N ILE A 461 -9.84 -20.43 0.21
CA ILE A 461 -10.11 -19.01 0.49
C ILE A 461 -8.97 -18.38 1.30
N LEU A 462 -8.47 -19.09 2.32
CA LEU A 462 -7.34 -18.65 3.13
C LEU A 462 -6.07 -18.50 2.29
N TYR A 463 -5.78 -19.49 1.42
CA TYR A 463 -4.69 -19.39 0.46
C TYR A 463 -4.85 -18.16 -0.43
N CYS A 464 -6.08 -17.88 -0.89
CA CYS A 464 -6.39 -16.74 -1.73
C CYS A 464 -6.15 -15.40 -1.04
N VAL A 465 -6.52 -15.30 0.24
CA VAL A 465 -6.28 -14.12 1.08
C VAL A 465 -4.77 -13.90 1.28
N LEU A 466 -4.04 -14.96 1.61
CA LEU A 466 -2.61 -14.92 1.83
C LEU A 466 -1.85 -14.51 0.54
N GLU A 467 -2.23 -15.07 -0.61
CA GLU A 467 -1.66 -14.67 -1.91
C GLU A 467 -1.94 -13.19 -2.23
N ALA A 468 -3.13 -12.69 -1.88
CA ALA A 468 -3.46 -11.27 -2.04
C ALA A 468 -2.62 -10.36 -1.13
N LEU A 469 -2.38 -10.75 0.11
CA LEU A 469 -1.52 -10.01 1.04
C LEU A 469 -0.07 -9.98 0.55
N VAL A 470 0.49 -11.12 0.16
CA VAL A 470 1.86 -11.17 -0.40
C VAL A 470 1.95 -10.45 -1.74
N GLY A 471 0.95 -10.60 -2.61
CA GLY A 471 0.86 -9.91 -3.89
C GLY A 471 0.77 -8.38 -3.76
N SER A 472 0.22 -7.88 -2.65
CA SER A 472 0.17 -6.44 -2.31
C SER A 472 1.34 -5.96 -1.43
N GLY A 473 2.30 -6.85 -1.12
CA GLY A 473 3.49 -6.55 -0.33
C GLY A 473 3.28 -6.56 1.20
N SER A 474 2.11 -6.98 1.69
CA SER A 474 1.76 -7.03 3.11
C SER A 474 2.25 -8.32 3.80
N TYR A 475 3.57 -8.53 3.84
CA TYR A 475 4.17 -9.78 4.34
C TYR A 475 3.89 -10.02 5.82
N SER A 476 4.01 -8.98 6.64
CA SER A 476 3.70 -9.07 8.08
C SER A 476 2.25 -9.47 8.32
N GLN A 477 1.28 -8.98 7.54
CA GLN A 477 -0.12 -9.36 7.73
C GLN A 477 -0.39 -10.81 7.32
N ALA A 478 0.31 -11.29 6.28
CA ALA A 478 0.25 -12.70 5.90
C ALA A 478 0.84 -13.60 7.01
N GLU A 479 1.95 -13.18 7.62
CA GLU A 479 2.56 -13.85 8.76
C GLU A 479 1.64 -13.84 9.99
N ASP A 480 1.04 -12.69 10.32
CA ASP A 480 0.08 -12.55 11.42
C ASP A 480 -1.09 -13.55 11.28
N ILE A 481 -1.57 -13.80 10.04
CA ILE A 481 -2.57 -14.85 9.78
C ILE A 481 -1.99 -16.24 10.02
N ILE A 482 -0.80 -16.55 9.51
CA ILE A 482 -0.21 -17.89 9.64
C ILE A 482 0.04 -18.24 11.12
N GLU A 483 0.47 -17.28 11.92
CA GLU A 483 0.78 -17.45 13.33
C GLU A 483 -0.46 -17.36 14.24
N ASN A 484 -1.60 -16.91 13.72
CA ASN A 484 -2.83 -16.83 14.48
C ASN A 484 -3.38 -18.23 14.82
N GLN A 485 -3.64 -18.44 16.11
CA GLN A 485 -4.11 -19.72 16.67
C GLN A 485 -5.39 -20.23 16.00
N LEU A 486 -6.30 -19.34 15.57
CA LEU A 486 -7.55 -19.71 14.89
C LEU A 486 -7.30 -20.50 13.60
N TYR A 487 -6.21 -20.19 12.89
CA TYR A 487 -5.84 -20.84 11.62
C TYR A 487 -4.77 -21.92 11.80
N GLY A 488 -4.26 -22.13 13.02
CA GLY A 488 -3.17 -23.06 13.30
C GLY A 488 -3.42 -24.49 12.81
N LYS A 489 -4.69 -24.94 12.77
CA LYS A 489 -5.08 -26.26 12.22
C LYS A 489 -4.71 -26.44 10.74
N TYR A 490 -4.56 -25.35 9.98
CA TYR A 490 -4.21 -25.37 8.56
C TYR A 490 -2.70 -25.39 8.31
N PHE A 491 -1.88 -24.99 9.30
CA PHE A 491 -0.42 -24.88 9.21
C PHE A 491 0.33 -25.88 10.09
N ASN A 492 -0.35 -26.74 10.85
CA ASN A 492 0.30 -27.72 11.71
C ASN A 492 0.97 -28.85 10.92
N ILE A 493 2.31 -28.88 10.95
CA ILE A 493 3.14 -29.89 10.29
C ILE A 493 3.41 -31.11 11.19
N ARG A 494 3.18 -30.99 12.51
CA ARG A 494 3.34 -32.12 13.45
C ARG A 494 2.23 -33.16 13.20
N ASN A 495 2.57 -34.45 13.31
CA ASN A 495 1.68 -35.61 13.16
C ASN A 495 1.15 -35.94 11.74
N LYS A 496 2.00 -35.92 10.70
CA LYS A 496 1.60 -36.37 9.34
C LYS A 496 0.36 -35.67 8.75
N ASN A 497 0.02 -34.46 9.22
CA ASN A 497 -1.19 -33.71 8.85
C ASN A 497 -1.11 -32.96 7.50
N ILE A 498 -0.13 -33.29 6.65
CA ILE A 498 -0.06 -32.73 5.29
C ILE A 498 -1.11 -33.45 4.43
N THR A 499 -2.23 -32.78 4.21
CA THR A 499 -3.35 -33.25 3.42
C THR A 499 -3.38 -32.59 2.04
N LYS A 500 -4.21 -33.10 1.13
CA LYS A 500 -4.45 -32.44 -0.16
C LYS A 500 -4.99 -31.01 0.01
N LYS A 501 -5.72 -30.73 1.10
CA LYS A 501 -6.40 -29.45 1.35
C LYS A 501 -5.43 -28.35 1.84
N ASN A 502 -4.43 -28.67 2.64
CA ASN A 502 -3.47 -27.69 3.17
C ASN A 502 -2.10 -27.70 2.46
N LEU A 503 -1.86 -28.59 1.49
CA LEU A 503 -0.60 -28.66 0.76
C LEU A 503 -0.19 -27.31 0.16
N LYS A 504 -1.14 -26.58 -0.46
CA LYS A 504 -0.86 -25.25 -1.03
C LYS A 504 -0.46 -24.24 0.05
N LEU A 505 -1.10 -24.28 1.22
CA LEU A 505 -0.82 -23.40 2.34
C LEU A 505 0.59 -23.63 2.91
N HIS A 506 1.04 -24.88 3.03
CA HIS A 506 2.41 -25.16 3.47
C HIS A 506 3.46 -24.70 2.45
N PHE A 507 3.23 -24.92 1.15
CA PHE A 507 4.10 -24.34 0.12
C PHE A 507 4.13 -22.81 0.19
N PHE A 508 2.97 -22.18 0.44
CA PHE A 508 2.87 -20.75 0.59
C PHE A 508 3.66 -20.27 1.82
N GLN A 509 3.48 -20.91 2.98
CA GLN A 509 4.19 -20.59 4.22
C GLN A 509 5.71 -20.68 4.05
N ALA A 510 6.21 -21.76 3.44
CA ALA A 510 7.63 -21.92 3.14
C ALA A 510 8.15 -20.81 2.21
N ASN A 511 7.38 -20.48 1.16
CA ASN A 511 7.73 -19.37 0.26
C ASN A 511 7.76 -18.02 1.00
N LEU A 512 6.81 -17.75 1.91
CA LEU A 512 6.77 -16.51 2.68
C LEU A 512 7.98 -16.39 3.60
N TYR A 513 8.30 -17.45 4.35
CA TYR A 513 9.49 -17.48 5.20
C TYR A 513 10.78 -17.33 4.40
N HIS A 514 10.87 -17.96 3.22
CA HIS A 514 11.99 -17.73 2.30
C HIS A 514 12.10 -16.25 1.88
N LEU A 515 10.98 -15.60 1.54
CA LEU A 515 10.94 -14.17 1.17
C LEU A 515 11.30 -13.24 2.34
N GLN A 516 11.12 -13.69 3.59
CA GLN A 516 11.47 -12.95 4.80
C GLN A 516 12.89 -13.26 5.31
N ASN A 517 13.69 -14.02 4.55
CA ASN A 517 15.01 -14.54 4.92
C ASN A 517 15.02 -15.48 6.13
N ARG A 518 13.87 -16.06 6.48
CA ARG A 518 13.73 -17.14 7.48
C ARG A 518 14.01 -18.49 6.81
N TYR A 519 15.25 -18.68 6.37
CA TYR A 519 15.62 -19.82 5.53
C TYR A 519 15.55 -21.16 6.26
N GLU A 520 15.92 -21.23 7.54
CA GLU A 520 15.79 -22.45 8.33
C GLU A 520 14.33 -22.88 8.48
N ASP A 521 13.43 -21.93 8.78
CA ASP A 521 12.00 -22.20 8.85
C ASP A 521 11.45 -22.68 7.50
N ALA A 522 11.87 -22.05 6.39
CA ALA A 522 11.48 -22.48 5.05
C ALA A 522 11.99 -23.90 4.73
N LEU A 523 13.26 -24.21 5.03
CA LEU A 523 13.85 -25.54 4.85
C LEU A 523 13.09 -26.60 5.65
N ASN A 524 12.84 -26.35 6.94
CA ASN A 524 12.10 -27.26 7.82
C ASN A 524 10.73 -27.64 7.23
N ILE A 525 10.03 -26.67 6.63
CA ILE A 525 8.73 -26.90 5.99
C ILE A 525 8.90 -27.68 4.67
N TYR A 526 9.82 -27.29 3.78
CA TYR A 526 10.02 -27.99 2.52
C TYR A 526 10.51 -29.43 2.71
N GLU A 527 11.40 -29.68 3.68
CA GLU A 527 11.87 -31.02 4.02
C GLU A 527 10.73 -31.88 4.59
N SER A 528 9.90 -31.30 5.46
CA SER A 528 8.70 -31.97 5.96
C SER A 528 7.71 -32.30 4.83
N LEU A 529 7.52 -31.37 3.88
CA LEU A 529 6.72 -31.61 2.68
C LEU A 529 7.31 -32.75 1.85
N LEU A 530 8.61 -32.70 1.53
CA LEU A 530 9.31 -33.71 0.74
C LEU A 530 9.24 -35.10 1.39
N ASN A 531 9.23 -35.15 2.72
CA ASN A 531 9.15 -36.39 3.49
C ASN A 531 7.73 -36.96 3.66
N SER A 532 6.69 -36.21 3.29
CA SER A 532 5.30 -36.67 3.41
C SER A 532 4.89 -37.66 2.32
N ASP A 533 4.04 -38.62 2.67
CA ASP A 533 3.55 -39.66 1.75
C ASP A 533 2.86 -39.05 0.52
N LEU A 534 2.08 -37.97 0.71
CA LEU A 534 1.35 -37.29 -0.35
C LEU A 534 2.25 -36.64 -1.41
N VAL A 535 3.44 -36.19 -1.00
CA VAL A 535 4.42 -35.55 -1.88
C VAL A 535 5.35 -36.58 -2.51
N LYS A 536 5.81 -37.58 -1.74
CA LYS A 536 6.71 -38.65 -2.21
C LYS A 536 6.19 -39.38 -3.45
N GLU A 537 4.88 -39.62 -3.49
CA GLU A 537 4.24 -40.36 -4.59
C GLU A 537 3.93 -39.49 -5.83
N LYS A 538 4.09 -38.16 -5.75
CA LYS A 538 3.69 -37.23 -6.81
C LYS A 538 4.85 -36.38 -7.31
N ASN A 539 5.20 -36.57 -8.59
CA ASN A 539 6.33 -35.85 -9.21
C ASN A 539 6.26 -34.32 -9.07
N TYR A 540 5.09 -33.69 -9.25
CA TYR A 540 5.02 -32.21 -9.23
C TYR A 540 5.25 -31.62 -7.82
N PRO A 541 4.50 -32.01 -6.77
CA PRO A 541 4.82 -31.59 -5.41
C PRO A 541 6.24 -31.97 -4.99
N LYS A 542 6.73 -33.16 -5.35
CA LYS A 542 8.10 -33.60 -5.02
C LYS A 542 9.15 -32.67 -5.65
N ALA A 543 9.02 -32.40 -6.95
CA ALA A 543 9.90 -31.48 -7.66
C ALA A 543 9.79 -30.06 -7.09
N LYS A 544 8.59 -29.61 -6.70
CA LYS A 544 8.40 -28.27 -6.13
C LYS A 544 9.07 -28.11 -4.77
N ALA A 545 8.97 -29.12 -3.89
CA ALA A 545 9.62 -29.11 -2.59
C ALA A 545 11.15 -29.21 -2.73
N SER A 546 11.65 -30.12 -3.57
CA SER A 546 13.08 -30.29 -3.85
C SER A 546 13.69 -29.03 -4.49
N TRP A 547 13.00 -28.40 -5.44
CA TRP A 547 13.37 -27.08 -5.98
C TRP A 547 13.38 -26.00 -4.90
N GLY A 548 12.38 -25.96 -4.01
CA GLY A 548 12.32 -25.00 -2.91
C GLY A 548 13.53 -25.11 -1.98
N ILE A 549 13.95 -26.33 -1.64
CA ILE A 549 15.16 -26.60 -0.85
C ILE A 549 16.41 -26.11 -1.59
N ALA A 550 16.58 -26.49 -2.86
CA ALA A 550 17.70 -26.04 -3.68
C ALA A 550 17.79 -24.50 -3.75
N HIS A 551 16.63 -23.86 -3.91
CA HIS A 551 16.50 -22.42 -4.00
C HIS A 551 16.90 -21.74 -2.70
N VAL A 552 16.48 -22.27 -1.55
CA VAL A 552 16.91 -21.77 -0.24
C VAL A 552 18.42 -21.93 -0.07
N TYR A 553 19.00 -23.09 -0.37
CA TYR A 553 20.46 -23.30 -0.27
C TYR A 553 21.25 -22.36 -1.19
N ARG A 554 20.76 -22.09 -2.40
CA ARG A 554 21.36 -21.10 -3.31
C ARG A 554 21.42 -19.72 -2.65
N HIS A 555 20.35 -19.30 -1.99
CA HIS A 555 20.32 -18.02 -1.27
C HIS A 555 21.21 -18.03 -0.02
N ILE A 556 21.31 -19.14 0.71
CA ILE A 556 22.24 -19.25 1.85
C ILE A 556 23.69 -19.11 1.37
N GLY A 557 24.03 -19.56 0.15
CA GLY A 557 25.40 -19.61 -0.38
C GLY A 557 26.00 -21.02 -0.43
N LYS A 558 25.20 -22.03 -0.07
CA LYS A 558 25.54 -23.45 -0.09
C LYS A 558 25.34 -24.03 -1.49
N PHE A 559 26.24 -23.66 -2.41
CA PHE A 559 26.06 -23.93 -3.84
C PHE A 559 26.16 -25.40 -4.24
N GLU A 560 26.97 -26.18 -3.53
CA GLU A 560 27.08 -27.62 -3.81
C GLU A 560 25.78 -28.34 -3.45
N GLU A 561 25.24 -28.08 -2.26
CA GLU A 561 23.94 -28.59 -1.83
C GLU A 561 22.82 -28.13 -2.77
N ALA A 562 22.79 -26.85 -3.12
CA ALA A 562 21.83 -26.32 -4.08
C ALA A 562 21.92 -27.06 -5.43
N ASN A 563 23.12 -27.23 -5.98
CA ASN A 563 23.33 -27.91 -7.26
C ASN A 563 22.87 -29.38 -7.20
N ASN A 564 23.17 -30.10 -6.12
CA ASN A 564 22.74 -31.49 -5.93
C ASN A 564 21.20 -31.61 -5.93
N TYR A 565 20.50 -30.74 -5.19
CA TYR A 565 19.04 -30.76 -5.18
C TYR A 565 18.42 -30.32 -6.52
N TYR A 566 19.02 -29.36 -7.23
CA TYR A 566 18.57 -29.01 -8.58
C TYR A 566 18.74 -30.17 -9.56
N GLU A 567 19.85 -30.92 -9.49
CA GLU A 567 20.07 -32.12 -10.30
C GLU A 567 19.03 -33.20 -10.01
N GLU A 568 18.77 -33.50 -8.72
CA GLU A 568 17.72 -34.46 -8.34
C GLU A 568 16.35 -34.00 -8.86
N THR A 569 16.03 -32.72 -8.71
CA THR A 569 14.77 -32.14 -9.20
C THR A 569 14.63 -32.27 -10.72
N ILE A 570 15.71 -32.01 -11.46
CA ILE A 570 15.75 -32.17 -12.91
C ILE A 570 15.43 -33.62 -13.31
N GLU A 571 15.99 -34.61 -12.62
CA GLU A 571 15.69 -36.03 -12.86
C GLU A 571 14.24 -36.41 -12.52
N ILE A 572 13.64 -35.79 -11.50
CA ILE A 572 12.21 -35.95 -11.19
C ILE A 572 11.35 -35.36 -12.33
N CYS A 573 11.71 -34.19 -12.85
CA CYS A 573 10.98 -33.49 -13.90
C CYS A 573 11.02 -34.24 -15.23
N LYS A 574 12.19 -34.76 -15.64
CA LYS A 574 12.36 -35.55 -16.88
C LYS A 574 11.40 -36.74 -16.95
N LYS A 575 11.07 -37.36 -15.81
CA LYS A 575 10.13 -38.50 -15.74
C LYS A 575 8.68 -38.14 -16.09
N LYS A 576 8.25 -36.87 -15.97
CA LYS A 576 6.88 -36.38 -16.33
C LYS A 576 6.90 -34.94 -16.82
N GLU A 577 7.52 -34.75 -17.98
CA GLU A 577 7.90 -33.46 -18.55
C GLU A 577 6.74 -32.44 -18.68
N LYS A 578 5.55 -32.86 -19.12
CA LYS A 578 4.44 -31.90 -19.39
C LYS A 578 3.95 -31.14 -18.15
N LYS A 579 3.93 -31.77 -16.97
CA LYS A 579 3.37 -31.16 -15.74
C LYS A 579 4.40 -30.37 -14.93
N THR A 580 5.70 -30.60 -15.15
CA THR A 580 6.80 -30.09 -14.33
C THR A 580 7.75 -29.19 -15.11
N ILE A 581 7.44 -28.89 -16.38
CA ILE A 581 8.30 -28.10 -17.27
C ILE A 581 8.67 -26.72 -16.71
N ASP A 582 7.79 -26.09 -15.92
CA ASP A 582 8.06 -24.83 -15.25
C ASP A 582 9.15 -24.95 -14.18
N ILE A 583 9.11 -26.00 -13.36
CA ILE A 583 10.13 -26.30 -12.36
C ILE A 583 11.44 -26.70 -13.04
N TYR A 584 11.35 -27.45 -14.14
CA TYR A 584 12.51 -27.86 -14.92
C TYR A 584 13.30 -26.66 -15.45
N ILE A 585 12.62 -25.70 -16.08
CA ILE A 585 13.21 -24.46 -16.59
C ILE A 585 13.83 -23.64 -15.46
N LYS A 586 13.15 -23.52 -14.32
CA LYS A 586 13.68 -22.82 -13.13
C LYS A 586 14.98 -23.43 -12.62
N CYS A 587 15.04 -24.76 -12.45
CA CYS A 587 16.24 -25.45 -11.99
C CYS A 587 17.42 -25.18 -12.93
N MET A 588 17.22 -25.27 -14.25
CA MET A 588 18.30 -25.01 -15.21
C MET A 588 18.78 -23.55 -15.16
N ASN A 589 17.86 -22.60 -15.07
CA ASN A 589 18.19 -21.17 -14.97
C ASN A 589 18.98 -20.86 -13.69
N GLU A 590 18.52 -21.38 -12.56
CA GLU A 590 19.15 -21.16 -11.27
C GLU A 590 20.51 -21.86 -11.17
N ARG A 591 20.66 -23.05 -11.76
CA ARG A 591 21.98 -23.70 -11.93
C ARG A 591 22.91 -22.87 -12.80
N ASN A 592 22.47 -22.39 -13.97
CA ASN A 592 23.27 -21.48 -14.79
C ASN A 592 23.69 -20.24 -13.99
N SER A 593 22.80 -19.68 -13.15
CA SER A 593 23.13 -18.53 -12.31
C SER A 593 24.27 -18.81 -11.31
N ILE A 594 24.26 -19.99 -10.67
CA ILE A 594 25.35 -20.42 -9.79
C ILE A 594 26.66 -20.54 -10.57
N TYR A 595 26.64 -21.16 -11.75
CA TYR A 595 27.85 -21.32 -12.57
C TYR A 595 28.38 -19.97 -13.07
N MET A 596 27.49 -19.06 -13.49
CA MET A 596 27.87 -17.69 -13.84
C MET A 596 28.49 -16.94 -12.66
N TYR A 597 27.94 -17.09 -11.45
CA TYR A 597 28.50 -16.51 -10.22
C TYR A 597 29.89 -17.06 -9.91
N LEU A 598 30.08 -18.37 -10.02
CA LEU A 598 31.35 -19.07 -9.77
C LEU A 598 32.37 -18.93 -10.92
N ASP A 599 32.04 -18.17 -11.95
CA ASP A 599 32.84 -18.00 -13.17
C ASP A 599 33.20 -19.34 -13.86
N ARG A 600 32.24 -20.26 -13.90
CA ARG A 600 32.34 -21.57 -14.56
C ARG A 600 31.50 -21.59 -15.83
N PRO A 601 31.85 -22.44 -16.83
CA PRO A 601 31.01 -22.64 -18.02
C PRO A 601 29.60 -23.09 -17.63
N ILE A 602 28.58 -22.43 -18.20
CA ILE A 602 27.19 -22.79 -17.89
C ILE A 602 26.86 -24.22 -18.37
N PRO A 603 26.12 -25.02 -17.58
CA PRO A 603 25.75 -26.36 -17.97
C PRO A 603 24.66 -26.43 -19.05
N TYR A 604 23.90 -25.34 -19.26
CA TYR A 604 22.78 -25.31 -20.20
C TYR A 604 22.83 -24.07 -21.10
N GLU A 605 23.02 -24.25 -22.40
CA GLU A 605 23.08 -23.12 -23.36
C GLU A 605 21.71 -22.46 -23.61
N TYR A 606 21.71 -21.13 -23.68
CA TYR A 606 20.50 -20.34 -23.87
C TYR A 606 19.94 -20.37 -25.31
N ASP A 607 20.80 -20.25 -26.32
CA ASP A 607 20.39 -20.06 -27.72
C ASP A 607 20.08 -21.36 -28.47
N SER A 608 20.27 -22.52 -27.83
CA SER A 608 20.07 -23.84 -28.43
C SER A 608 19.11 -24.71 -27.62
N TYR A 609 19.38 -24.87 -26.33
CA TYR A 609 18.68 -25.82 -25.46
C TYR A 609 17.47 -25.17 -24.79
N PHE A 610 17.62 -23.99 -24.20
CA PHE A 610 16.51 -23.28 -23.55
C PHE A 610 15.40 -22.92 -24.53
N ASP A 611 15.72 -22.39 -25.71
CA ASP A 611 14.69 -21.96 -26.67
C ASP A 611 13.79 -23.12 -27.12
N LYS A 612 14.35 -24.32 -27.29
CA LYS A 612 13.57 -25.53 -27.59
C LYS A 612 12.61 -25.89 -26.46
N ILE A 613 13.06 -25.80 -25.21
CA ILE A 613 12.26 -26.16 -24.04
C ILE A 613 11.20 -25.08 -23.74
N ILE A 614 11.53 -23.80 -23.88
CA ILE A 614 10.58 -22.69 -23.74
C ILE A 614 9.49 -22.80 -24.79
N PHE A 615 9.85 -23.02 -26.07
CA PHE A 615 8.88 -23.22 -27.13
C PHE A 615 7.93 -24.39 -26.84
N LYS A 616 8.46 -25.49 -26.28
CA LYS A 616 7.64 -26.62 -25.82
C LYS A 616 6.73 -26.23 -24.64
N CYS A 617 7.24 -25.47 -23.67
CA CYS A 617 6.47 -24.97 -22.54
C CYS A 617 5.32 -24.07 -22.99
N GLU A 618 5.57 -23.14 -23.91
CA GLU A 618 4.56 -22.26 -24.48
C GLU A 618 3.45 -23.04 -25.18
N LYS A 619 3.80 -24.04 -26.00
CA LYS A 619 2.82 -24.93 -26.65
C LYS A 619 1.96 -25.70 -25.65
N ILE A 620 2.51 -26.09 -24.50
CA ILE A 620 1.79 -26.86 -23.47
C ILE A 620 0.91 -25.97 -22.59
N ARG A 621 1.42 -24.79 -22.20
CA ARG A 621 0.82 -23.93 -21.17
C ARG A 621 0.10 -22.71 -21.73
N ASN A 622 0.28 -22.41 -23.01
CA ASN A 622 -0.22 -21.20 -23.68
C ASN A 622 0.13 -19.90 -22.91
N ASN A 623 1.33 -19.84 -22.32
CA ASN A 623 1.79 -18.71 -21.52
C ASN A 623 3.32 -18.55 -21.59
N LYS A 624 3.77 -17.30 -21.71
CA LYS A 624 5.17 -16.85 -21.79
C LYS A 624 5.89 -16.68 -20.45
N VAL A 625 5.30 -17.06 -19.32
CA VAL A 625 5.94 -16.92 -17.99
C VAL A 625 7.34 -17.55 -17.95
N ALA A 626 7.53 -18.71 -18.57
CA ALA A 626 8.83 -19.36 -18.64
C ALA A 626 9.86 -18.56 -19.47
N GLU A 627 9.44 -18.01 -20.62
CA GLU A 627 10.25 -17.10 -21.44
C GLU A 627 10.71 -15.90 -20.61
N LEU A 628 9.77 -15.21 -19.97
CA LEU A 628 10.04 -14.01 -19.16
C LEU A 628 10.99 -14.30 -18.00
N SER A 629 10.78 -15.40 -17.30
CA SER A 629 11.68 -15.82 -16.22
C SER A 629 13.09 -16.11 -16.71
N THR A 630 13.23 -16.65 -17.93
CA THR A 630 14.53 -16.98 -18.53
C THR A 630 15.24 -15.76 -19.08
N ASN A 631 14.51 -14.78 -19.61
CA ASN A 631 15.09 -13.53 -20.14
C ASN A 631 15.94 -12.79 -19.09
N LYS A 632 15.59 -12.86 -17.80
CA LYS A 632 16.42 -12.34 -16.71
C LYS A 632 17.83 -12.93 -16.77
N TYR A 633 17.93 -14.26 -16.74
CA TYR A 633 19.21 -14.96 -16.69
C TYR A 633 19.97 -14.87 -18.02
N LYS A 634 19.27 -14.87 -19.16
CA LYS A 634 19.86 -14.58 -20.48
C LYS A 634 20.50 -13.20 -20.52
N ALA A 635 19.84 -12.18 -19.97
CA ALA A 635 20.40 -10.84 -19.93
C ALA A 635 21.66 -10.77 -19.05
N ILE A 636 21.68 -11.43 -17.89
CA ILE A 636 22.88 -11.55 -17.06
C ILE A 636 24.02 -12.22 -17.85
N TYR A 637 23.72 -13.31 -18.57
CA TYR A 637 24.69 -14.00 -19.42
C TYR A 637 25.25 -13.10 -20.53
N HIS A 638 24.40 -12.38 -21.26
CA HIS A 638 24.83 -11.42 -22.26
C HIS A 638 25.69 -10.31 -21.65
N THR A 639 25.36 -9.85 -20.44
CA THR A 639 26.13 -8.83 -19.73
C THR A 639 27.54 -9.31 -19.39
N LYS A 640 27.70 -10.55 -18.87
CA LYS A 640 29.03 -11.15 -18.65
C LYS A 640 29.86 -11.25 -19.93
N ASN A 641 29.19 -11.44 -21.07
CA ASN A 641 29.80 -11.48 -22.40
C ASN A 641 29.92 -10.10 -23.06
N GLN A 642 29.72 -9.01 -22.32
CA GLN A 642 29.78 -7.61 -22.78
C GLN A 642 28.79 -7.26 -23.90
N ASN A 643 27.75 -8.07 -24.07
CA ASN A 643 26.67 -7.89 -25.05
C ASN A 643 25.52 -7.06 -24.45
N TYR A 644 25.83 -5.84 -23.98
CA TYR A 644 24.90 -5.01 -23.19
C TYR A 644 23.61 -4.62 -23.92
N ILE A 645 23.67 -4.41 -25.24
CA ILE A 645 22.51 -4.00 -26.05
C ILE A 645 21.43 -5.11 -26.03
N GLU A 646 21.83 -6.36 -26.23
CA GLU A 646 20.88 -7.48 -26.21
C GLU A 646 20.38 -7.74 -24.78
N ALA A 647 21.25 -7.60 -23.77
CA ALA A 647 20.85 -7.69 -22.36
C ALA A 647 19.76 -6.66 -21.99
N LEU A 648 19.94 -5.39 -22.36
CA LEU A 648 18.95 -4.33 -22.13
C LEU A 648 17.65 -4.58 -22.87
N LYS A 649 17.72 -5.06 -24.11
CA LYS A 649 16.53 -5.40 -24.91
C LYS A 649 15.69 -6.49 -24.23
N LEU A 650 16.32 -7.55 -23.75
CA LEU A 650 15.65 -8.64 -23.02
C LEU A 650 15.05 -8.16 -21.70
N ILE A 651 15.81 -7.40 -20.90
CA ILE A 651 15.32 -6.89 -19.61
C ILE A 651 14.20 -5.88 -19.78
N ASN A 652 14.30 -4.93 -20.71
CA ASN A 652 13.24 -3.95 -20.96
C ASN A 652 11.94 -4.63 -21.41
N LYS A 653 12.02 -5.55 -22.37
CA LYS A 653 10.85 -6.36 -22.79
C LYS A 653 10.20 -7.06 -21.59
N THR A 654 11.01 -7.65 -20.72
CA THR A 654 10.51 -8.40 -19.55
C THR A 654 9.90 -7.47 -18.49
N ILE A 655 10.52 -6.32 -18.23
CA ILE A 655 9.99 -5.27 -17.36
C ILE A 655 8.63 -4.79 -17.88
N ASP A 656 8.53 -4.46 -19.17
CA ASP A 656 7.29 -3.96 -19.78
C ASP A 656 6.15 -4.97 -19.64
N GLU A 657 6.41 -6.25 -19.91
CA GLU A 657 5.43 -7.32 -19.73
C GLU A 657 5.02 -7.52 -18.26
N TYR A 658 5.95 -7.42 -17.32
CA TYR A 658 5.64 -7.53 -15.89
C TYR A 658 4.94 -6.29 -15.33
N GLU A 659 5.23 -5.08 -15.83
CA GLU A 659 4.48 -3.87 -15.51
C GLU A 659 3.03 -3.98 -15.99
N LEU A 660 2.81 -4.42 -17.23
CA LEU A 660 1.46 -4.65 -17.78
C LEU A 660 0.68 -5.68 -16.96
N LYS A 661 1.35 -6.76 -16.51
CA LYS A 661 0.75 -7.82 -15.68
C LYS A 661 0.74 -7.49 -14.19
N LYS A 662 1.25 -6.33 -13.77
CA LYS A 662 1.41 -5.94 -12.35
C LYS A 662 2.17 -6.97 -11.51
N GLU A 663 3.12 -7.69 -12.11
CA GLU A 663 3.91 -8.70 -11.42
C GLU A 663 4.94 -8.06 -10.49
N ARG A 664 5.02 -8.52 -9.24
CA ARG A 664 6.02 -8.07 -8.26
C ARG A 664 7.45 -8.28 -8.76
N LEU A 665 7.69 -9.36 -9.49
CA LEU A 665 9.03 -9.73 -9.98
C LEU A 665 9.69 -8.64 -10.84
N ARG A 666 8.94 -7.64 -11.33
CA ARG A 666 9.50 -6.44 -11.98
C ARG A 666 10.54 -5.71 -11.13
N PHE A 667 10.42 -5.77 -9.80
CA PHE A 667 11.33 -5.07 -8.88
C PHE A 667 12.75 -5.64 -8.91
N ASN A 668 12.87 -6.97 -9.00
CA ASN A 668 14.16 -7.65 -9.18
C ASN A 668 14.80 -7.22 -10.51
N LEU A 669 13.98 -7.09 -11.57
CA LEU A 669 14.47 -6.68 -12.88
C LEU A 669 14.96 -5.23 -12.92
N TYR A 670 14.46 -4.35 -12.06
CA TYR A 670 15.01 -2.99 -11.94
C TYR A 670 16.45 -3.03 -11.43
N TYR A 671 16.76 -3.89 -10.45
CA TYR A 671 18.14 -4.10 -10.01
C TYR A 671 19.00 -4.66 -11.15
N GLU A 672 18.52 -5.71 -11.83
CA GLU A 672 19.29 -6.31 -12.94
C GLU A 672 19.54 -5.29 -14.05
N LYS A 673 18.55 -4.46 -14.37
CA LYS A 673 18.72 -3.36 -15.33
C LYS A 673 19.80 -2.37 -14.88
N ALA A 674 19.80 -2.01 -13.59
CA ALA A 674 20.80 -1.11 -13.03
C ALA A 674 22.22 -1.69 -13.16
N GLU A 675 22.41 -2.98 -12.89
CA GLU A 675 23.71 -3.65 -13.08
C GLU A 675 24.17 -3.65 -14.54
N ILE A 676 23.27 -3.91 -15.49
CA ILE A 676 23.60 -3.88 -16.93
C ILE A 676 24.07 -2.48 -17.33
N LEU A 677 23.32 -1.44 -16.93
CA LEU A 677 23.64 -0.05 -17.22
C LEU A 677 24.96 0.37 -16.57
N ARG A 678 25.18 -0.05 -15.31
CA ARG A 678 26.42 0.24 -14.58
C ARG A 678 27.62 -0.38 -15.28
N GLN A 679 27.55 -1.64 -15.71
CA GLN A 679 28.65 -2.30 -16.43
C GLN A 679 28.86 -1.74 -17.84
N MET A 680 27.79 -1.23 -18.47
CA MET A 680 27.86 -0.49 -19.74
C MET A 680 28.47 0.92 -19.57
N GLY A 681 28.52 1.46 -18.36
CA GLY A 681 29.03 2.80 -18.05
C GLY A 681 27.98 3.91 -18.03
N ASP A 682 26.69 3.57 -18.16
CA ASP A 682 25.57 4.52 -18.06
C ASP A 682 25.14 4.69 -16.61
N TYR A 683 25.96 5.42 -15.86
CA TYR A 683 25.86 5.51 -14.40
C TYR A 683 24.64 6.28 -13.90
N ASP A 684 24.18 7.28 -14.65
CA ASP A 684 23.01 8.09 -14.25
C ASP A 684 21.72 7.27 -14.32
N GLU A 685 21.51 6.53 -15.42
CA GLU A 685 20.37 5.62 -15.54
C GLU A 685 20.51 4.41 -14.59
N ALA A 686 21.72 3.91 -14.37
CA ALA A 686 21.95 2.86 -13.36
C ALA A 686 21.49 3.32 -11.96
N LEU A 687 21.89 4.52 -11.54
CA LEU A 687 21.48 5.10 -10.25
C LEU A 687 19.95 5.21 -10.12
N TYR A 688 19.29 5.65 -11.19
CA TYR A 688 17.83 5.74 -11.23
C TYR A 688 17.19 4.36 -10.97
N TYR A 689 17.65 3.32 -11.66
CA TYR A 689 17.10 1.97 -11.49
C TYR A 689 17.46 1.31 -10.16
N TYR A 690 18.64 1.56 -9.58
CA TYR A 690 18.94 1.13 -8.21
C TYR A 690 18.02 1.80 -7.19
N LYS A 691 17.79 3.11 -7.30
CA LYS A 691 16.86 3.83 -6.41
C LYS A 691 15.44 3.27 -6.54
N LYS A 692 14.98 3.03 -7.77
CA LYS A 692 13.68 2.43 -8.04
C LYS A 692 13.56 1.04 -7.41
N SER A 693 14.59 0.19 -7.51
CA SER A 693 14.62 -1.14 -6.91
C SER A 693 14.70 -1.13 -5.37
N LEU A 694 15.57 -0.29 -4.80
CA LEU A 694 15.72 -0.08 -3.36
C LEU A 694 14.39 0.32 -2.73
N HIS A 695 13.74 1.26 -3.38
CA HIS A 695 12.50 1.82 -2.89
C HIS A 695 11.35 0.81 -2.93
N SER A 696 11.22 0.04 -4.03
CA SER A 696 10.27 -1.08 -4.11
C SER A 696 10.53 -2.16 -3.06
N SER A 697 11.78 -2.42 -2.70
CA SER A 697 12.16 -3.48 -1.76
C SER A 697 11.99 -3.10 -0.29
N MET A 698 12.37 -1.89 0.10
CA MET A 698 12.05 -1.34 1.44
C MET A 698 10.55 -1.39 1.73
N HIS A 699 9.78 -1.13 0.69
CA HIS A 699 8.34 -1.05 0.76
C HIS A 699 7.66 -2.40 0.98
N ASN A 700 8.10 -3.42 0.24
CA ASN A 700 7.47 -4.74 0.25
C ASN A 700 8.17 -5.72 1.20
N GLY A 701 9.15 -5.25 1.98
CA GLY A 701 9.92 -6.02 2.95
C GLY A 701 10.96 -6.98 2.34
N ASP A 702 11.35 -6.81 1.07
CA ASP A 702 12.37 -7.64 0.42
C ASP A 702 13.78 -7.23 0.85
N LYS A 703 14.23 -7.81 1.96
CA LYS A 703 15.55 -7.53 2.52
C LYS A 703 16.70 -7.80 1.53
N ASN A 704 16.55 -8.77 0.63
CA ASN A 704 17.63 -9.14 -0.31
C ASN A 704 17.77 -8.10 -1.42
N ILE A 705 16.66 -7.70 -2.04
CA ILE A 705 16.71 -6.65 -3.07
C ILE A 705 17.13 -5.32 -2.44
N GLN A 706 16.69 -5.03 -1.22
CA GLN A 706 17.09 -3.84 -0.48
C GLN A 706 18.60 -3.82 -0.26
N LEU A 707 19.16 -4.92 0.24
CA LEU A 707 20.59 -5.10 0.44
C LEU A 707 21.37 -4.81 -0.85
N TYR A 708 21.09 -5.54 -1.93
CA TYR A 708 21.88 -5.39 -3.14
C TYR A 708 21.65 -4.05 -3.84
N SER A 709 20.47 -3.45 -3.76
CA SER A 709 20.28 -2.10 -4.31
C SER A 709 21.18 -1.09 -3.60
N LEU A 710 21.35 -1.20 -2.28
CA LEU A 710 22.30 -0.38 -1.51
C LEU A 710 23.76 -0.70 -1.88
N LEU A 711 24.12 -1.97 -2.01
CA LEU A 711 25.47 -2.36 -2.44
C LEU A 711 25.78 -1.86 -3.86
N GLY A 712 24.83 -1.94 -4.78
CA GLY A 712 24.94 -1.43 -6.15
C GLY A 712 25.15 0.08 -6.22
N ILE A 713 24.45 0.84 -5.36
CA ILE A 713 24.68 2.29 -5.18
C ILE A 713 26.10 2.56 -4.71
N ILE A 714 26.59 1.84 -3.70
CA ILE A 714 27.96 2.02 -3.19
C ILE A 714 29.00 1.64 -4.25
N CYS A 715 28.79 0.53 -4.97
CA CYS A 715 29.62 0.13 -6.10
C CYS A 715 29.70 1.24 -7.16
N LEU A 716 28.57 1.88 -7.47
CA LEU A 716 28.49 2.98 -8.42
C LEU A 716 29.27 4.21 -7.95
N GLU A 717 29.13 4.59 -6.68
CA GLU A 717 29.86 5.73 -6.10
C GLU A 717 31.37 5.50 -6.10
N LEU A 718 31.83 4.29 -5.76
CA LEU A 718 33.23 3.90 -5.82
C LEU A 718 33.76 3.89 -7.25
N LYS A 719 32.99 3.38 -8.22
CA LYS A 719 33.42 3.35 -9.63
C LYS A 719 33.48 4.71 -10.29
N THR A 720 32.61 5.62 -9.88
CA THR A 720 32.57 6.98 -10.44
C THR A 720 33.48 7.96 -9.70
N ASN A 721 34.04 7.55 -8.55
CA ASN A 721 34.69 8.42 -7.59
C ASN A 721 33.84 9.66 -7.26
N ARG A 722 32.53 9.43 -7.11
CA ARG A 722 31.54 10.48 -6.84
C ARG A 722 30.56 9.96 -5.81
N LEU A 723 30.33 10.78 -4.79
CA LEU A 723 29.28 10.57 -3.82
C LEU A 723 27.94 11.03 -4.44
N LEU A 724 27.08 10.07 -4.77
CA LEU A 724 25.83 10.29 -5.51
C LEU A 724 24.61 10.36 -4.59
N ILE A 725 24.66 9.60 -3.49
CA ILE A 725 23.63 9.55 -2.44
C ILE A 725 24.23 9.86 -1.07
N HIS A 726 25.40 9.32 -0.76
CA HIS A 726 26.02 9.51 0.55
C HIS A 726 26.70 10.88 0.64
N GLU A 727 26.71 11.51 1.82
CA GLU A 727 27.34 12.82 1.98
C GLU A 727 28.87 12.74 2.13
N ASN A 728 29.35 11.61 2.66
CA ASN A 728 30.75 11.32 2.93
C ASN A 728 30.97 9.80 3.07
N GLN A 729 32.23 9.39 3.23
CA GLN A 729 32.63 7.99 3.40
C GLN A 729 32.04 7.34 4.67
N GLU A 730 31.92 8.10 5.77
CA GLU A 730 31.30 7.61 7.01
C GLU A 730 29.86 7.16 6.78
N LYS A 731 29.10 7.91 5.96
CA LYS A 731 27.73 7.54 5.57
C LYS A 731 27.67 6.30 4.68
N GLN A 732 28.69 6.05 3.84
CA GLN A 732 28.78 4.79 3.09
C GLN A 732 29.00 3.60 4.04
N ILE A 733 29.85 3.77 5.07
CA ILE A 733 30.12 2.75 6.09
C ILE A 733 28.85 2.47 6.92
N GLU A 734 28.12 3.51 7.34
CA GLU A 734 26.83 3.35 8.04
C GLU A 734 25.82 2.56 7.18
N THR A 735 25.74 2.85 5.88
CA THR A 735 24.91 2.07 4.96
C THR A 735 25.36 0.61 4.85
N LEU A 736 26.68 0.33 4.81
CA LEU A 736 27.19 -1.04 4.81
C LEU A 736 26.88 -1.78 6.12
N GLU A 737 26.90 -1.09 7.25
CA GLU A 737 26.48 -1.65 8.55
C GLU A 737 24.98 -1.97 8.56
N ARG A 738 24.16 -1.11 7.97
CA ARG A 738 22.75 -1.42 7.73
C ARG A 738 22.57 -2.62 6.80
N CYS A 739 23.36 -2.71 5.73
CA CYS A 739 23.37 -3.86 4.84
C CYS A 739 23.70 -5.15 5.59
N TYR A 740 24.67 -5.11 6.51
CA TYR A 740 24.98 -6.23 7.38
C TYR A 740 23.79 -6.65 8.26
N LEU A 741 23.01 -5.70 8.79
CA LEU A 741 21.79 -6.01 9.54
C LEU A 741 20.70 -6.66 8.66
N LEU A 742 20.61 -6.31 7.38
CA LEU A 742 19.67 -6.96 6.43
C LEU A 742 20.01 -8.43 6.17
N CYS A 743 21.26 -8.83 6.39
CA CYS A 743 21.70 -10.23 6.30
C CYS A 743 21.31 -11.07 7.53
N LYS A 744 20.68 -10.47 8.55
CA LYS A 744 20.33 -11.14 9.81
C LYS A 744 18.84 -11.35 10.00
N ASN A 745 18.53 -12.37 10.79
CA ASN A 745 17.23 -12.57 11.43
C ASN A 745 17.44 -12.72 12.95
N GLY A 746 17.08 -11.70 13.73
CA GLY A 746 17.53 -11.62 15.12
C GLY A 746 19.05 -11.52 15.20
N GLU A 747 19.68 -12.44 15.95
CA GLU A 747 21.14 -12.49 16.09
C GLU A 747 21.82 -13.34 14.99
N GLU A 748 21.06 -14.18 14.30
CA GLU A 748 21.57 -15.16 13.34
C GLU A 748 21.82 -14.55 11.95
N ILE A 749 22.92 -14.95 11.30
CA ILE A 749 23.19 -14.57 9.91
C ILE A 749 22.52 -15.56 8.98
N CYS A 750 21.37 -15.17 8.43
CA CYS A 750 20.62 -15.98 7.50
C CYS A 750 21.10 -15.82 6.05
N PHE A 751 21.63 -14.66 5.65
CA PHE A 751 22.10 -14.43 4.27
C PHE A 751 23.63 -14.29 4.16
N GLN A 752 24.33 -15.43 4.14
CA GLN A 752 25.81 -15.47 4.22
C GLN A 752 26.48 -14.83 3.00
N LEU A 753 25.99 -15.13 1.80
CA LEU A 753 26.52 -14.52 0.56
C LEU A 753 26.46 -12.98 0.61
N GLY A 754 25.32 -12.44 1.07
CA GLY A 754 25.16 -11.00 1.25
C GLY A 754 26.17 -10.43 2.25
N GLN A 755 26.39 -11.12 3.38
CA GLN A 755 27.38 -10.72 4.38
C GLN A 755 28.80 -10.67 3.79
N GLU A 756 29.18 -11.68 3.00
CA GLU A 756 30.49 -11.71 2.34
C GLU A 756 30.68 -10.51 1.40
N HIS A 757 29.65 -10.15 0.64
CA HIS A 757 29.69 -9.01 -0.27
C HIS A 757 29.78 -7.69 0.50
N VAL A 758 29.04 -7.55 1.60
CA VAL A 758 29.14 -6.40 2.51
C VAL A 758 30.56 -6.23 3.04
N TYR A 759 31.19 -7.30 3.52
CA TYR A 759 32.56 -7.23 4.05
C TYR A 759 33.59 -6.89 2.98
N LYS A 760 33.47 -7.47 1.78
CA LYS A 760 34.34 -7.12 0.65
C LYS A 760 34.20 -5.64 0.28
N LEU A 761 32.99 -5.12 0.18
CA LEU A 761 32.77 -3.70 -0.12
C LEU A 761 33.26 -2.79 1.01
N LYS A 762 33.05 -3.15 2.28
CA LYS A 762 33.58 -2.38 3.42
C LYS A 762 35.09 -2.24 3.33
N LYS A 763 35.80 -3.33 3.04
CA LYS A 763 37.26 -3.31 2.85
C LYS A 763 37.67 -2.40 1.68
N ILE A 764 36.93 -2.40 0.58
CA ILE A 764 37.22 -1.54 -0.58
C ILE A 764 36.99 -0.07 -0.25
N VAL A 765 35.91 0.26 0.48
CA VAL A 765 35.62 1.61 0.96
C VAL A 765 36.73 2.09 1.89
N ASP A 766 37.12 1.28 2.89
CA ASP A 766 38.17 1.62 3.86
C ASP A 766 39.53 1.88 3.18
N LEU A 767 39.85 1.10 2.13
CA LEU A 767 41.10 1.23 1.38
C LEU A 767 41.03 2.23 0.21
N GLN A 768 39.84 2.77 -0.11
CA GLN A 768 39.57 3.59 -1.30
C GLN A 768 40.06 2.93 -2.61
N ASN A 769 39.90 1.60 -2.73
CA ASN A 769 40.40 0.83 -3.88
C ASN A 769 39.40 0.78 -5.06
N GLU A 770 39.29 1.88 -5.81
CA GLU A 770 38.33 2.04 -6.92
C GLU A 770 38.52 1.04 -8.09
N ASN A 771 39.73 0.48 -8.20
CA ASN A 771 40.11 -0.47 -9.23
C ASN A 771 39.89 -1.94 -8.84
N ASP A 772 39.33 -2.21 -7.66
CA ASP A 772 39.05 -3.57 -7.23
C ASP A 772 38.14 -4.28 -8.24
N LEU A 773 38.55 -5.48 -8.66
CA LEU A 773 37.82 -6.30 -9.63
C LEU A 773 36.43 -6.66 -9.11
N PHE A 774 36.27 -6.79 -7.78
CA PHE A 774 35.00 -7.13 -7.14
C PHE A 774 33.88 -6.16 -7.49
N LEU A 775 34.19 -4.88 -7.69
CA LEU A 775 33.22 -3.86 -8.10
C LEU A 775 32.58 -4.16 -9.47
N ASN A 776 33.24 -4.96 -10.32
CA ASN A 776 32.72 -5.36 -11.64
C ASN A 776 32.13 -6.77 -11.65
N THR A 777 32.49 -7.61 -10.68
CA THR A 777 32.15 -9.04 -10.66
C THR A 777 31.11 -9.41 -9.60
N MET A 778 30.71 -8.48 -8.73
CA MET A 778 29.64 -8.70 -7.76
C MET A 778 28.34 -9.04 -8.49
N LEU A 779 27.87 -10.27 -8.27
CA LEU A 779 26.64 -10.78 -8.86
C LEU A 779 25.75 -11.34 -7.73
N PRO A 780 24.52 -10.84 -7.55
CA PRO A 780 23.57 -11.47 -6.65
C PRO A 780 23.04 -12.77 -7.25
N LEU A 781 22.68 -13.71 -6.38
CA LEU A 781 21.92 -14.90 -6.75
C LEU A 781 20.46 -14.70 -6.33
N PHE A 782 19.74 -13.84 -7.07
CA PHE A 782 18.30 -13.63 -6.92
C PHE A 782 17.46 -14.70 -7.57
#